data_AF-A0A5B0NIA9-F1
#
_entry.id   AF-A0A5B0NIA9-F1
#
_cell.length_a   1.000
_cell.length_b   1.000
_cell.length_c   1.000
_cell.angle_alpha   90.00
_cell.angle_beta   90.00
_cell.angle_gamma   90.00
#
_symmetry.space_group_name_H-M   'P 1'
#
loop_
_entity.id
_entity.type
_entity.pdbx_description
1 polymer ?
#
loop_
_entity_poly.entity_id
_entity_poly.type
_entity_poly.pdbx_seq_one_letter_code
_entity_poly.pdbx_strand_id
1 'polypeptide(L)'
;MSDHLKDVPEFFEVELGESLISRTEFLTSFRELGPPDLCHLIKTTSKPGSKPPTTTNGVERDLGSYHYVSGADASSSASLAAYLNSLTYSIEESGSWLGGWGGGGGKGAWRIRSGCYCCFNAFSRVDVRVEVKIPGGVDAYLIDLRGEKHEPTPVIWTETYVSAILRAILYADDPNYRLAGFRKIDPITNPEGEQRFLRAVQEIFFKGWQLGSDPEIQVATVISNHLTTGIMKYFGDGFRWGPAVNLFEKLAVKEVEVAALLAQAYLGMNEEVKAVQVLHRALEDMPQSYALLHVQCDFLRSKGGQYTEWALKLARQAVNCAPSEFITWAKLTEVYIELGRYSDALLTLNSCPMFTYNDRDLHRMPTPSRSHLPIKTFIAESQILDEDSARDNEADIALLRLPAPSLRGTFSKAYSLLTKLVILIGWDELLKCRSQVFVMEEEYRQQRSETEQQGSFQSHAKRFSTSAMGNGEGKDATDDAPNASSRKEPSPDPQASAAYNPPSPIPTITVSDSEDHRPSEARNPAEVSSQNDDESRPDSPVGLDEASRSPMAGPASGVDKPIAAHPSSGITDKQSENTTSTATAAPRNTFMNKRLCERWLDNLFMVLYEDLRVYTIWRAEVAHFKAQHMPYRKTGTEWEILGDLAFRLHHKEEAKDAFQRCLEAKFSAKAWMKLLEFYTDEGDVQRSLNAAIRLSTYQHRWYMEMSFPTAVAHQLYKLMRQEGVAKISYSLVSMNLPQPIVKTCMQGYFNYAQVFRIEGSDI
;
A
#
# COMPACT_ATOMS: atom_id res chain seq x y z
N MET A 1 -28.82 12.78 -31.15
CA MET A 1 -29.39 13.24 -29.87
C MET A 1 -29.15 12.16 -28.85
N SER A 2 -27.93 12.17 -28.37
CA SER A 2 -27.40 11.40 -27.25
C SER A 2 -28.07 11.86 -25.95
N ASP A 3 -28.24 10.92 -25.04
CA ASP A 3 -28.77 11.09 -23.69
C ASP A 3 -27.65 11.07 -22.62
N HIS A 4 -26.42 11.17 -23.10
CA HIS A 4 -25.18 10.96 -22.38
C HIS A 4 -24.16 12.07 -22.66
N LEU A 5 -23.19 12.20 -21.76
CA LEU A 5 -22.06 13.10 -21.91
C LEU A 5 -21.01 12.51 -22.86
N LYS A 6 -20.49 13.35 -23.76
CA LYS A 6 -19.35 13.05 -24.61
C LYS A 6 -18.07 12.97 -23.78
N ASP A 7 -17.24 11.95 -24.06
CA ASP A 7 -15.92 11.70 -23.47
C ASP A 7 -15.86 11.55 -21.93
N VAL A 8 -17.01 11.62 -21.24
CA VAL A 8 -17.17 11.44 -19.78
C VAL A 8 -17.95 10.13 -19.53
N PRO A 9 -17.49 9.27 -18.60
CA PRO A 9 -18.22 8.06 -18.23
C PRO A 9 -19.48 8.40 -17.44
N GLU A 10 -20.54 7.60 -17.59
CA GLU A 10 -21.78 7.75 -16.82
C GLU A 10 -22.40 6.40 -16.48
N PHE A 11 -22.91 6.29 -15.25
CA PHE A 11 -23.80 5.23 -14.82
C PHE A 11 -25.22 5.80 -14.75
N PHE A 12 -26.19 5.11 -15.33
CA PHE A 12 -27.59 5.55 -15.33
C PHE A 12 -28.35 4.88 -14.20
N GLU A 13 -29.14 5.66 -13.47
CA GLU A 13 -29.92 5.16 -12.34
C GLU A 13 -31.10 4.28 -12.82
N VAL A 14 -31.64 3.44 -11.93
CA VAL A 14 -32.96 2.82 -12.09
C VAL A 14 -34.04 3.76 -11.55
N GLU A 15 -33.85 4.29 -10.34
CA GLU A 15 -34.71 5.29 -9.70
C GLU A 15 -33.98 6.62 -9.47
N LEU A 16 -34.65 7.75 -9.73
CA LEU A 16 -34.02 9.07 -9.70
C LEU A 16 -33.51 9.44 -8.30
N GLY A 17 -32.19 9.57 -8.15
CA GLY A 17 -31.51 9.91 -6.91
C GLY A 17 -31.09 8.73 -6.04
N GLU A 18 -31.27 7.48 -6.49
CA GLU A 18 -30.82 6.27 -5.76
C GLU A 18 -29.34 6.33 -5.37
N SER A 19 -28.49 6.95 -6.21
CA SER A 19 -27.06 7.13 -5.96
C SER A 19 -26.78 8.09 -4.78
N LEU A 20 -27.59 9.13 -4.62
CA LEU A 20 -27.50 10.11 -3.52
C LEU A 20 -28.09 9.57 -2.21
N ILE A 21 -29.08 8.69 -2.30
CA ILE A 21 -29.65 7.96 -1.15
C ILE A 21 -28.60 6.96 -0.65
N SER A 22 -28.12 6.07 -1.53
CA SER A 22 -27.09 5.07 -1.20
C SER A 22 -25.81 5.71 -0.62
N ARG A 23 -25.35 6.85 -1.16
CA ARG A 23 -24.19 7.57 -0.59
C ARG A 23 -24.43 8.04 0.85
N THR A 24 -25.67 8.36 1.20
CA THR A 24 -26.06 8.76 2.56
C THR A 24 -26.13 7.55 3.50
N GLU A 25 -26.70 6.43 3.05
CA GLU A 25 -26.76 5.17 3.81
C GLU A 25 -25.35 4.66 4.16
N PHE A 26 -24.42 4.69 3.21
CA PHE A 26 -23.03 4.28 3.41
C PHE A 26 -22.18 5.26 4.21
N LEU A 27 -22.66 6.47 4.52
CA LEU A 27 -21.86 7.54 5.13
C LEU A 27 -21.26 7.15 6.50
N THR A 28 -21.97 6.32 7.27
CA THR A 28 -21.51 5.81 8.58
C THR A 28 -20.49 4.67 8.50
N SER A 29 -20.29 4.09 7.31
CA SER A 29 -19.35 2.98 7.08
C SER A 29 -17.91 3.47 6.92
N PHE A 30 -17.71 4.69 6.40
CA PHE A 30 -16.39 5.23 6.08
C PHE A 30 -15.56 5.49 7.35
N ARG A 31 -14.26 5.18 7.29
CA ARG A 31 -13.34 5.18 8.46
C ARG A 31 -12.12 6.07 8.29
N GLU A 32 -11.66 6.28 7.06
CA GLU A 32 -10.44 7.00 6.71
C GLU A 32 -10.80 8.23 5.85
N LEU A 33 -10.17 8.38 4.68
CA LEU A 33 -10.34 9.48 3.74
C LEU A 33 -11.69 9.47 2.97
N GLY A 34 -12.49 8.41 3.09
CA GLY A 34 -13.79 8.27 2.44
C GLY A 34 -13.77 7.96 0.93
N PRO A 35 -14.94 7.78 0.32
CA PRO A 35 -15.05 7.39 -1.09
C PRO A 35 -14.61 8.54 -2.02
N PRO A 36 -14.35 8.24 -3.31
CA PRO A 36 -14.29 9.26 -4.36
C PRO A 36 -15.49 10.21 -4.34
N ASP A 37 -15.30 11.40 -4.89
CA ASP A 37 -16.38 12.37 -4.99
C ASP A 37 -17.40 11.90 -6.05
N LEU A 38 -18.68 12.18 -5.79
CA LEU A 38 -19.79 11.75 -6.63
C LEU A 38 -20.43 12.95 -7.32
N CYS A 39 -20.47 12.92 -8.65
CA CYS A 39 -21.22 13.87 -9.44
C CYS A 39 -22.51 13.21 -9.93
N HIS A 40 -23.66 13.64 -9.41
CA HIS A 40 -24.99 13.24 -9.88
C HIS A 40 -25.58 14.30 -10.83
N LEU A 41 -26.35 13.87 -11.82
CA LEU A 41 -26.98 14.70 -12.84
C LEU A 41 -28.41 14.25 -13.09
N ILE A 42 -29.32 15.21 -13.21
CA ILE A 42 -30.67 15.01 -13.76
C ILE A 42 -30.71 15.67 -15.15
N LYS A 43 -30.86 14.85 -16.18
CA LYS A 43 -31.04 15.29 -17.58
C LYS A 43 -32.53 15.25 -17.93
N THR A 44 -33.00 16.18 -18.75
CA THR A 44 -34.41 16.29 -19.18
C THR A 44 -34.52 16.58 -20.67
N THR A 45 -35.70 16.29 -21.23
CA THR A 45 -36.10 16.67 -22.60
C THR A 45 -37.14 17.80 -22.64
N SER A 46 -37.65 18.23 -21.48
CA SER A 46 -38.62 19.33 -21.37
C SER A 46 -37.98 20.70 -21.66
N LYS A 47 -38.74 21.62 -22.27
CA LYS A 47 -38.27 22.97 -22.59
C LYS A 47 -37.99 23.80 -21.32
N PRO A 48 -37.03 24.76 -21.35
CA PRO A 48 -36.87 25.70 -20.23
C PRO A 48 -38.18 26.46 -19.94
N GLY A 49 -38.59 26.49 -18.67
CA GLY A 49 -39.78 27.23 -18.24
C GLY A 49 -41.14 26.57 -18.51
N SER A 50 -41.21 25.31 -18.95
CA SER A 50 -42.48 24.57 -18.96
C SER A 50 -42.99 24.36 -17.53
N LYS A 51 -44.28 24.59 -17.28
CA LYS A 51 -44.94 24.17 -16.04
C LYS A 51 -44.91 22.63 -15.95
N PRO A 52 -44.79 22.04 -14.75
CA PRO A 52 -44.95 20.59 -14.60
C PRO A 52 -46.33 20.15 -15.12
N PRO A 53 -46.42 19.03 -15.86
CA PRO A 53 -47.65 18.65 -16.55
C PRO A 53 -48.74 18.22 -15.58
N THR A 54 -49.92 18.82 -15.70
CA THR A 54 -51.11 18.50 -14.89
C THR A 54 -51.97 17.40 -15.52
N THR A 55 -51.40 16.55 -16.40
CA THR A 55 -52.13 15.49 -17.12
C THR A 55 -51.30 14.21 -17.27
N THR A 56 -51.93 13.06 -17.09
CA THR A 56 -51.30 11.74 -16.86
C THR A 56 -50.65 11.08 -18.08
N ASN A 57 -50.81 11.61 -19.29
CA ASN A 57 -50.38 10.97 -20.54
C ASN A 57 -49.17 11.64 -21.23
N GLY A 58 -48.51 12.60 -20.56
CA GLY A 58 -47.30 13.26 -21.05
C GLY A 58 -46.12 13.04 -20.10
N VAL A 59 -45.49 11.87 -20.16
CA VAL A 59 -44.36 11.52 -19.27
C VAL A 59 -43.15 12.40 -19.57
N GLU A 60 -42.81 13.31 -18.65
CA GLU A 60 -41.48 13.94 -18.64
C GLU A 60 -40.43 12.85 -18.44
N ARG A 61 -39.57 12.65 -19.44
CA ARG A 61 -38.40 11.79 -19.30
C ARG A 61 -37.27 12.61 -18.70
N ASP A 62 -37.32 12.74 -17.38
CA ASP A 62 -36.13 13.04 -16.58
C ASP A 62 -35.32 11.75 -16.40
N LEU A 63 -34.00 11.88 -16.41
CA LEU A 63 -33.04 10.78 -16.47
C LEU A 63 -31.88 11.07 -15.53
N GLY A 64 -31.74 10.22 -14.51
CA GLY A 64 -30.66 10.26 -13.54
C GLY A 64 -29.41 9.56 -14.07
N SER A 65 -28.25 10.19 -13.89
CA SER A 65 -26.96 9.54 -14.05
C SER A 65 -25.94 10.09 -13.05
N TYR A 66 -24.89 9.32 -12.82
CA TYR A 66 -23.78 9.73 -11.97
C TYR A 66 -22.43 9.25 -12.50
N HIS A 67 -21.36 9.90 -12.05
CA HIS A 67 -19.98 9.46 -12.25
C HIS A 67 -19.11 9.81 -11.03
N TYR A 68 -18.02 9.06 -10.85
CA TYR A 68 -17.02 9.35 -9.81
C TYR A 68 -15.97 10.33 -10.35
N VAL A 69 -15.52 11.24 -9.50
CA VAL A 69 -14.50 12.24 -9.84
C VAL A 69 -13.49 12.44 -8.70
N SER A 70 -12.25 12.79 -9.06
CA SER A 70 -11.24 13.32 -8.13
C SER A 70 -10.46 14.47 -8.77
N GLY A 71 -9.98 15.40 -7.94
CA GLY A 71 -9.17 16.54 -8.36
C GLY A 71 -9.94 17.79 -8.83
N ALA A 72 -11.28 17.82 -8.70
CA ALA A 72 -12.01 19.07 -8.82
C ALA A 72 -11.72 19.99 -7.61
N ASP A 73 -11.73 21.31 -7.82
CA ASP A 73 -11.49 22.29 -6.75
C ASP A 73 -12.67 22.33 -5.77
N ALA A 74 -12.54 21.61 -4.66
CA ALA A 74 -13.52 21.58 -3.57
C ALA A 74 -13.35 22.73 -2.55
N SER A 75 -12.59 23.79 -2.84
CA SER A 75 -12.42 24.94 -1.92
C SER A 75 -13.63 25.88 -1.82
N SER A 76 -14.63 25.75 -2.71
CA SER A 76 -15.88 26.51 -2.59
C SER A 76 -17.05 25.87 -3.34
N SER A 77 -18.27 26.25 -2.96
CA SER A 77 -19.48 25.91 -3.72
C SER A 77 -19.47 26.49 -5.13
N ALA A 78 -18.82 27.64 -5.36
CA ALA A 78 -18.67 28.23 -6.68
C ALA A 78 -17.74 27.39 -7.59
N SER A 79 -16.64 26.87 -7.05
CA SER A 79 -15.71 25.98 -7.78
C SER A 79 -16.39 24.66 -8.18
N LEU A 80 -17.13 24.02 -7.26
CA LEU A 80 -17.89 22.80 -7.55
C LEU A 80 -19.08 23.05 -8.49
N ALA A 81 -19.75 24.19 -8.39
CA ALA A 81 -20.78 24.59 -9.35
C ALA A 81 -20.20 24.87 -10.75
N ALA A 82 -18.98 25.42 -10.84
CA ALA A 82 -18.29 25.58 -12.12
C ALA A 82 -17.94 24.23 -12.76
N TYR A 83 -17.56 23.22 -11.98
CA TYR A 83 -17.40 21.85 -12.47
C TYR A 83 -18.72 21.30 -13.04
N LEU A 84 -19.82 21.38 -12.29
CA LEU A 84 -21.14 20.93 -12.76
C LEU A 84 -21.60 21.65 -14.04
N ASN A 85 -21.39 22.97 -14.11
CA ASN A 85 -21.72 23.76 -15.30
C ASN A 85 -20.84 23.39 -16.50
N SER A 86 -19.56 22.99 -16.31
CA SER A 86 -18.69 22.56 -17.40
C SER A 86 -19.23 21.35 -18.18
N LEU A 87 -19.96 20.46 -17.50
CA LEU A 87 -20.57 19.26 -18.09
C LEU A 87 -21.71 19.60 -19.06
N THR A 88 -22.27 20.82 -19.03
CA THR A 88 -23.27 21.25 -20.02
C THR A 88 -22.68 21.32 -21.43
N TYR A 89 -21.40 21.65 -21.58
CA TYR A 89 -20.67 21.63 -22.84
C TYR A 89 -20.27 20.22 -23.31
N SER A 90 -20.40 19.22 -22.43
CA SER A 90 -20.18 17.80 -22.76
C SER A 90 -21.44 17.11 -23.28
N ILE A 91 -22.62 17.73 -23.24
CA ILE A 91 -23.81 17.20 -23.93
C ILE A 91 -23.66 17.51 -25.42
N GLU A 92 -23.80 16.51 -26.30
CA GLU A 92 -23.69 16.77 -27.74
C GLU A 92 -24.91 17.53 -28.28
N GLU A 93 -24.71 18.81 -28.61
CA GLU A 93 -25.54 19.46 -29.63
C GLU A 93 -25.42 18.66 -30.93
N SER A 94 -26.46 17.89 -31.24
CA SER A 94 -26.48 17.01 -32.41
C SER A 94 -26.48 17.85 -33.68
N GLY A 95 -25.32 17.98 -34.31
CA GLY A 95 -25.07 18.89 -35.44
C GLY A 95 -26.11 18.76 -36.55
N SER A 96 -27.05 19.72 -36.62
CA SER A 96 -28.19 19.70 -37.53
C SER A 96 -28.27 20.93 -38.44
N TRP A 97 -27.12 21.55 -38.73
CA TRP A 97 -26.97 22.59 -39.77
C TRP A 97 -27.47 22.10 -41.15
N LEU A 98 -27.24 20.82 -41.48
CA LEU A 98 -27.66 20.19 -42.74
C LEU A 98 -29.04 19.50 -42.68
N GLY A 99 -29.79 19.63 -41.59
CA GLY A 99 -31.12 18.99 -41.43
C GLY A 99 -32.28 19.73 -42.12
N GLY A 100 -32.08 20.96 -42.58
CA GLY A 100 -33.15 21.91 -42.92
C GLY A 100 -34.02 21.62 -44.16
N TRP A 101 -33.84 20.49 -44.85
CA TRP A 101 -34.59 20.12 -46.06
C TRP A 101 -35.38 18.80 -45.96
N GLY A 102 -35.40 18.15 -44.80
CA GLY A 102 -36.23 16.97 -44.53
C GLY A 102 -37.13 17.19 -43.32
N GLY A 103 -38.45 17.15 -43.51
CA GLY A 103 -39.47 17.44 -42.48
C GLY A 103 -39.63 16.38 -41.37
N GLY A 104 -38.53 15.88 -40.80
CA GLY A 104 -38.54 14.97 -39.66
C GLY A 104 -38.77 15.73 -38.35
N GLY A 105 -39.84 15.41 -37.63
CA GLY A 105 -40.19 16.07 -36.37
C GLY A 105 -39.09 15.94 -35.31
N GLY A 106 -38.49 17.06 -34.92
CA GLY A 106 -37.42 17.10 -33.93
C GLY A 106 -37.87 16.61 -32.56
N LYS A 107 -37.34 15.46 -32.13
CA LYS A 107 -37.38 15.05 -30.73
C LYS A 107 -36.64 16.09 -29.87
N GLY A 108 -37.05 16.28 -28.62
CA GLY A 108 -36.39 17.23 -27.72
C GLY A 108 -34.92 16.86 -27.51
N ALA A 109 -34.02 17.82 -27.66
CA ALA A 109 -32.62 17.65 -27.27
C ALA A 109 -32.53 17.50 -25.74
N TRP A 110 -31.67 16.60 -25.28
CA TRP A 110 -31.39 16.44 -23.86
C TRP A 110 -30.61 17.64 -23.33
N ARG A 111 -30.89 18.04 -22.09
CA ARG A 111 -30.14 19.06 -21.35
C ARG A 111 -30.07 18.70 -19.87
N ILE A 112 -28.98 19.07 -19.19
CA ILE A 112 -28.95 18.97 -17.72
C ILE A 112 -29.97 19.97 -17.15
N ARG A 113 -30.85 19.47 -16.28
CA ARG A 113 -31.82 20.24 -15.48
C ARG A 113 -31.17 20.72 -14.19
N SER A 114 -30.46 19.82 -13.53
CA SER A 114 -29.75 20.04 -12.27
C SER A 114 -28.67 18.98 -12.06
N GLY A 115 -27.75 19.22 -11.13
CA GLY A 115 -26.76 18.24 -10.69
C GLY A 115 -26.35 18.46 -9.25
N CYS A 116 -25.79 17.43 -8.62
CA CYS A 116 -25.34 17.45 -7.23
C CYS A 116 -23.91 16.89 -7.15
N TYR A 117 -22.95 17.72 -6.75
CA TYR A 117 -21.58 17.30 -6.47
C TYR A 117 -21.45 16.98 -4.98
N CYS A 118 -21.00 15.78 -4.63
CA CYS A 118 -20.85 15.31 -3.25
C CYS A 118 -19.38 15.02 -2.94
N CYS A 119 -18.82 15.72 -1.96
CA CYS A 119 -17.43 15.63 -1.54
C CYS A 119 -17.36 15.27 -0.06
N PHE A 120 -16.69 14.17 0.29
CA PHE A 120 -16.58 13.75 1.69
C PHE A 120 -15.49 14.54 2.42
N ASN A 121 -15.83 15.12 3.58
CA ASN A 121 -14.87 15.67 4.53
C ASN A 121 -14.52 14.59 5.56
N ALA A 122 -13.27 14.13 5.53
CA ALA A 122 -12.80 13.06 6.41
C ALA A 122 -12.45 13.51 7.84
N PHE A 123 -12.17 14.80 8.05
CA PHE A 123 -11.90 15.37 9.37
C PHE A 123 -13.18 15.43 10.22
N SER A 124 -14.21 16.13 9.71
CA SER A 124 -15.51 16.24 10.39
C SER A 124 -16.46 15.07 10.13
N ARG A 125 -16.13 14.16 9.19
CA ARG A 125 -16.93 12.99 8.78
C ARG A 125 -18.34 13.36 8.31
N VAL A 126 -18.39 14.26 7.33
CA VAL A 126 -19.63 14.78 6.72
C VAL A 126 -19.52 14.78 5.20
N ASP A 127 -20.65 14.66 4.49
CA ASP A 127 -20.69 14.70 3.02
C ASP A 127 -21.18 16.08 2.56
N VAL A 128 -20.27 16.92 2.06
CA VAL A 128 -20.58 18.26 1.55
C VAL A 128 -21.18 18.13 0.16
N ARG A 129 -22.38 18.68 -0.04
CA ARG A 129 -23.15 18.61 -1.27
C ARG A 129 -23.42 20.00 -1.84
N VAL A 130 -23.19 20.14 -3.15
CA VAL A 130 -23.49 21.35 -3.93
C VAL A 130 -24.49 20.99 -5.02
N GLU A 131 -25.73 21.41 -4.83
CA GLU A 131 -26.81 21.25 -5.80
C GLU A 131 -26.88 22.48 -6.72
N VAL A 132 -26.76 22.28 -8.03
CA VAL A 132 -26.90 23.32 -9.05
C VAL A 132 -28.16 23.08 -9.85
N LYS A 133 -28.96 24.12 -10.05
CA LYS A 133 -30.12 24.15 -10.95
C LYS A 133 -29.76 25.00 -12.17
N ILE A 134 -30.05 24.52 -13.37
CA ILE A 134 -29.60 25.14 -14.62
C ILE A 134 -30.81 25.72 -15.36
N PRO A 135 -30.84 27.04 -15.68
CA PRO A 135 -29.70 27.97 -15.77
C PRO A 135 -29.44 28.84 -14.52
N GLY A 136 -30.02 28.55 -13.35
CA GLY A 136 -29.73 29.33 -12.14
C GLY A 136 -30.20 28.70 -10.83
N GLY A 137 -29.41 28.94 -9.78
CA GLY A 137 -29.60 28.41 -8.42
C GLY A 137 -28.44 27.50 -8.02
N VAL A 138 -27.78 27.82 -6.90
CA VAL A 138 -26.77 26.98 -6.25
C VAL A 138 -27.16 26.90 -4.78
N ASP A 139 -27.36 25.68 -4.27
CA ASP A 139 -27.54 25.38 -2.85
C ASP A 139 -26.35 24.54 -2.38
N ALA A 140 -25.80 24.87 -1.21
CA ALA A 140 -24.60 24.24 -0.68
C ALA A 140 -24.80 23.89 0.79
N TYR A 141 -24.65 22.62 1.11
CA TYR A 141 -24.98 22.05 2.41
C TYR A 141 -24.04 20.90 2.75
N LEU A 142 -24.09 20.41 3.98
CA LEU A 142 -23.46 19.15 4.38
C LEU A 142 -24.52 18.20 4.94
N ILE A 143 -24.27 16.90 4.81
CA ILE A 143 -25.03 15.84 5.47
C ILE A 143 -24.15 15.22 6.57
N ASP A 144 -24.67 15.15 7.79
CA ASP A 144 -24.00 14.52 8.94
C ASP A 144 -24.23 12.99 9.00
N LEU A 145 -23.61 12.32 9.97
CA LEU A 145 -23.73 10.87 10.17
C LEU A 145 -25.15 10.38 10.55
N ARG A 146 -26.11 11.27 10.82
CA ARG A 146 -27.54 10.96 11.02
C ARG A 146 -28.37 11.14 9.75
N GLY A 147 -27.81 11.73 8.70
CA GLY A 147 -28.56 12.18 7.52
C GLY A 147 -29.12 13.59 7.65
N GLU A 148 -28.74 14.36 8.68
CA GLU A 148 -29.26 15.72 8.88
C GLU A 148 -28.53 16.74 7.99
N LYS A 149 -29.28 17.71 7.44
CA LYS A 149 -28.77 18.75 6.53
C LYS A 149 -28.39 20.02 7.30
N HIS A 150 -27.14 20.47 7.17
CA HIS A 150 -26.60 21.68 7.80
C HIS A 150 -25.87 22.60 6.79
N GLU A 151 -25.60 23.85 7.19
CA GLU A 151 -24.87 24.84 6.38
C GLU A 151 -23.34 24.66 6.50
N PRO A 152 -22.55 24.76 5.40
CA PRO A 152 -21.12 24.46 5.42
C PRO A 152 -20.29 25.70 5.77
N THR A 153 -19.73 25.69 6.98
CA THR A 153 -18.86 26.78 7.48
C THR A 153 -17.53 26.88 6.71
N PRO A 154 -16.81 28.01 6.77
CA PRO A 154 -15.48 28.14 6.12
C PRO A 154 -14.48 27.05 6.54
N VAL A 155 -14.52 26.59 7.80
CA VAL A 155 -13.65 25.50 8.28
C VAL A 155 -14.00 24.17 7.61
N ILE A 156 -15.28 23.89 7.40
CA ILE A 156 -15.72 22.70 6.64
C ILE A 156 -15.21 22.78 5.19
N TRP A 157 -15.21 23.96 4.55
CA TRP A 157 -14.63 24.12 3.21
C TRP A 157 -13.12 23.85 3.16
N THR A 158 -12.34 24.37 4.12
CA THR A 158 -10.89 24.07 4.23
C THR A 158 -10.62 22.57 4.42
N GLU A 159 -11.35 21.92 5.32
CA GLU A 159 -11.23 20.48 5.57
C GLU A 159 -11.66 19.62 4.36
N THR A 160 -12.73 20.01 3.67
CA THR A 160 -13.24 19.32 2.47
C THR A 160 -12.25 19.44 1.31
N TYR A 161 -11.70 20.63 1.08
CA TYR A 161 -10.69 20.90 0.08
C TYR A 161 -9.43 20.04 0.26
N VAL A 162 -8.90 19.97 1.48
CA VAL A 162 -7.74 19.11 1.78
C VAL A 162 -8.12 17.63 1.68
N SER A 163 -9.31 17.21 2.13
CA SER A 163 -9.80 15.82 1.96
C SER A 163 -9.85 15.40 0.49
N ALA A 164 -10.38 16.27 -0.39
CA ALA A 164 -10.49 16.02 -1.82
C ALA A 164 -9.11 15.90 -2.50
N ILE A 165 -8.17 16.80 -2.15
CA ILE A 165 -6.79 16.75 -2.67
C ILE A 165 -6.06 15.50 -2.16
N LEU A 166 -6.20 15.12 -0.88
CA LEU A 166 -5.59 13.90 -0.35
C LEU A 166 -6.12 12.64 -1.04
N ARG A 167 -7.44 12.53 -1.29
CA ARG A 167 -8.00 11.45 -2.13
C ARG A 167 -7.42 11.46 -3.54
N ALA A 168 -7.29 12.62 -4.18
CA ALA A 168 -6.70 12.72 -5.52
C ALA A 168 -5.20 12.31 -5.56
N ILE A 169 -4.44 12.62 -4.52
CA ILE A 169 -3.02 12.26 -4.39
C ILE A 169 -2.82 10.77 -4.11
N LEU A 170 -3.56 10.23 -3.14
CA LEU A 170 -3.34 8.88 -2.61
C LEU A 170 -4.07 7.80 -3.42
N TYR A 171 -5.24 8.12 -3.99
CA TYR A 171 -6.00 7.18 -4.85
C TYR A 171 -5.60 7.28 -6.33
N ALA A 172 -4.50 7.97 -6.67
CA ALA A 172 -4.03 8.13 -8.04
C ALA A 172 -3.78 6.77 -8.70
N ASP A 173 -2.92 5.93 -8.08
CA ASP A 173 -2.49 4.64 -8.62
C ASP A 173 -2.93 3.41 -7.79
N ASP A 174 -3.53 3.63 -6.61
CA ASP A 174 -3.99 2.57 -5.69
C ASP A 174 -4.91 1.56 -6.42
N PRO A 175 -4.55 0.26 -6.48
CA PRO A 175 -5.35 -0.79 -7.08
C PRO A 175 -6.80 -0.89 -6.57
N ASN A 176 -7.05 -0.55 -5.31
CA ASN A 176 -8.39 -0.60 -4.71
C ASN A 176 -9.35 0.42 -5.36
N TYR A 177 -8.82 1.52 -5.89
CA TYR A 177 -9.59 2.61 -6.51
C TYR A 177 -9.51 2.57 -8.05
N ARG A 178 -9.34 1.37 -8.64
CA ARG A 178 -9.49 1.11 -10.09
C ARG A 178 -10.97 0.90 -10.46
N LEU A 179 -11.82 1.83 -10.03
CA LEU A 179 -13.26 1.80 -10.28
C LEU A 179 -13.56 2.12 -11.75
N ALA A 180 -14.50 1.38 -12.34
CA ALA A 180 -15.01 1.72 -13.67
C ALA A 180 -15.61 3.13 -13.67
N GLY A 181 -15.35 3.91 -14.72
CA GLY A 181 -15.92 5.26 -14.87
C GLY A 181 -15.45 6.30 -13.84
N PHE A 182 -14.33 6.07 -13.15
CA PHE A 182 -13.76 7.05 -12.22
C PHE A 182 -12.83 8.03 -12.94
N ARG A 183 -13.30 9.27 -13.09
CA ARG A 183 -12.57 10.34 -13.79
C ARG A 183 -11.61 11.07 -12.84
N LYS A 184 -10.31 11.00 -13.09
CA LYS A 184 -9.28 11.69 -12.27
C LYS A 184 -8.70 12.85 -13.06
N ILE A 185 -8.77 14.06 -12.53
CA ILE A 185 -8.18 15.29 -13.11
C ILE A 185 -7.10 15.86 -12.18
N ASP A 186 -6.20 16.70 -12.69
CA ASP A 186 -5.08 17.26 -11.92
C ASP A 186 -5.57 18.11 -10.73
N PRO A 187 -5.29 17.73 -9.47
CA PRO A 187 -5.81 18.42 -8.28
C PRO A 187 -5.15 19.78 -8.02
N ILE A 188 -3.93 19.98 -8.54
CA ILE A 188 -3.12 21.20 -8.36
C ILE A 188 -2.43 21.49 -9.70
N THR A 189 -2.86 22.53 -10.40
CA THR A 189 -2.46 22.83 -11.80
C THR A 189 -1.50 24.00 -11.95
N ASN A 190 -1.25 24.77 -10.88
CA ASN A 190 -0.35 25.94 -10.88
C ASN A 190 0.23 26.20 -9.47
N PRO A 191 1.33 26.99 -9.36
CA PRO A 191 1.98 27.30 -8.09
C PRO A 191 1.09 28.06 -7.10
N GLU A 192 0.13 28.85 -7.57
CA GLU A 192 -0.84 29.56 -6.73
C GLU A 192 -1.80 28.58 -6.04
N GLY A 193 -2.20 27.51 -6.74
CA GLY A 193 -2.96 26.39 -6.20
C GLY A 193 -2.15 25.57 -5.18
N GLU A 194 -0.87 25.33 -5.44
CA GLU A 194 0.04 24.69 -4.47
C GLU A 194 0.17 25.53 -3.19
N GLN A 195 0.34 26.85 -3.32
CA GLN A 195 0.35 27.75 -2.16
C GLN A 195 -1.00 27.77 -1.42
N ARG A 196 -2.14 27.65 -2.11
CA ARG A 196 -3.47 27.54 -1.48
C ARG A 196 -3.58 26.24 -0.68
N PHE A 197 -3.18 25.12 -1.26
CA PHE A 197 -3.12 23.82 -0.59
C PHE A 197 -2.23 23.87 0.66
N LEU A 198 -1.00 24.37 0.54
CA LEU A 198 -0.07 24.48 1.66
C LEU A 198 -0.58 25.37 2.81
N ARG A 199 -1.33 26.44 2.51
CA ARG A 199 -1.98 27.28 3.54
C ARG A 199 -3.11 26.53 4.25
N ALA A 200 -4.01 25.90 3.50
CA ALA A 200 -5.10 25.09 4.05
C ALA A 200 -4.58 23.93 4.92
N VAL A 201 -3.50 23.27 4.48
CA VAL A 201 -2.76 22.27 5.26
C VAL A 201 -2.20 22.87 6.54
N GLN A 202 -1.54 24.04 6.49
CA GLN A 202 -0.95 24.68 7.68
C GLN A 202 -2.01 25.09 8.72
N GLU A 203 -3.26 25.35 8.31
CA GLU A 203 -4.39 25.64 9.20
C GLU A 203 -4.89 24.40 9.95
N ILE A 204 -4.97 23.24 9.27
CA ILE A 204 -5.60 22.03 9.83
C ILE A 204 -4.60 20.91 10.20
N PHE A 205 -3.29 21.14 10.05
CA PHE A 205 -2.23 20.12 10.21
C PHE A 205 -2.38 19.24 11.47
N PHE A 206 -2.63 19.86 12.63
CA PHE A 206 -2.74 19.17 13.92
C PHE A 206 -4.03 18.35 14.09
N LYS A 207 -4.94 18.37 13.11
CA LYS A 207 -6.07 17.43 12.95
C LYS A 207 -5.73 16.21 12.10
N GLY A 208 -4.55 16.14 11.46
CA GLY A 208 -4.21 15.12 10.45
C GLY A 208 -4.42 13.67 10.92
N TRP A 209 -4.19 13.38 12.20
CA TRP A 209 -4.44 12.08 12.82
C TRP A 209 -5.90 11.59 12.73
N GLN A 210 -6.88 12.50 12.59
CA GLN A 210 -8.31 12.17 12.48
C GLN A 210 -8.65 11.42 11.19
N LEU A 211 -7.81 11.54 10.16
CA LEU A 211 -7.95 10.90 8.87
C LEU A 211 -7.59 9.40 8.87
N GLY A 212 -6.95 8.91 9.93
CA GLY A 212 -6.30 7.60 9.94
C GLY A 212 -4.89 7.63 9.35
N SER A 213 -4.33 6.44 9.16
CA SER A 213 -2.93 6.19 8.80
C SER A 213 -2.80 4.96 7.89
N ASP A 214 -1.58 4.68 7.42
CA ASP A 214 -1.33 3.48 6.62
C ASP A 214 -1.43 2.18 7.46
N PRO A 215 -1.79 1.02 6.86
CA PRO A 215 -2.10 -0.23 7.60
C PRO A 215 -0.91 -0.95 8.25
N GLU A 216 0.23 -0.27 8.36
CA GLU A 216 1.45 -0.68 9.06
C GLU A 216 1.63 0.10 10.39
N ILE A 217 0.85 1.17 10.61
CA ILE A 217 0.83 2.03 11.80
C ILE A 217 -0.35 1.62 12.69
N GLN A 218 -0.13 1.46 14.00
CA GLN A 218 -1.22 1.13 14.94
C GLN A 218 -2.07 2.34 15.30
N VAL A 219 -1.42 3.47 15.62
CA VAL A 219 -2.06 4.70 16.08
C VAL A 219 -1.62 5.88 15.21
N ALA A 220 -2.57 6.53 14.56
CA ALA A 220 -2.29 7.73 13.78
C ALA A 220 -1.80 8.88 14.69
N THR A 221 -0.62 9.42 14.41
CA THR A 221 -0.01 10.53 15.18
C THR A 221 -0.08 11.85 14.41
N VAL A 222 0.48 12.94 14.96
CA VAL A 222 0.61 14.23 14.25
C VAL A 222 1.48 14.10 12.98
N ILE A 223 2.46 13.20 12.99
CA ILE A 223 3.38 12.98 11.85
C ILE A 223 3.10 11.72 11.02
N SER A 224 2.35 10.74 11.55
CA SER A 224 2.07 9.45 10.90
C SER A 224 0.57 9.31 10.64
N ASN A 225 0.11 9.95 9.56
CA ASN A 225 -1.30 9.97 9.17
C ASN A 225 -1.44 10.23 7.66
N HIS A 226 -2.66 10.08 7.12
CA HIS A 226 -2.91 10.26 5.68
C HIS A 226 -2.63 11.66 5.14
N LEU A 227 -2.70 12.72 5.96
CA LEU A 227 -2.31 14.06 5.55
C LEU A 227 -0.79 14.15 5.32
N THR A 228 0.02 13.61 6.23
CA THR A 228 1.48 13.63 6.11
C THR A 228 1.99 12.66 5.04
N THR A 229 1.42 11.45 4.93
CA THR A 229 1.69 10.55 3.79
C THR A 229 1.36 11.23 2.45
N GLY A 230 0.23 11.93 2.34
CA GLY A 230 -0.15 12.67 1.13
C GLY A 230 0.79 13.82 0.77
N ILE A 231 1.23 14.62 1.75
CA ILE A 231 2.23 15.69 1.55
C ILE A 231 3.56 15.10 1.07
N MET A 232 4.05 14.07 1.76
CA MET A 232 5.35 13.45 1.44
C MET A 232 5.32 12.74 0.07
N LYS A 233 4.21 12.09 -0.31
CA LYS A 233 4.00 11.57 -1.67
C LYS A 233 4.03 12.69 -2.71
N TYR A 234 3.21 13.73 -2.55
CA TYR A 234 3.07 14.78 -3.57
C TYR A 234 4.38 15.53 -3.83
N PHE A 235 5.15 15.87 -2.80
CA PHE A 235 6.43 16.57 -2.97
C PHE A 235 7.60 15.62 -3.29
N GLY A 236 7.58 14.39 -2.76
CA GLY A 236 8.61 13.38 -3.00
C GLY A 236 8.55 12.75 -4.38
N ASP A 237 7.37 12.34 -4.84
CA ASP A 237 7.18 11.77 -6.19
C ASP A 237 7.60 12.77 -7.29
N GLY A 238 7.40 14.06 -7.03
CA GLY A 238 7.77 15.17 -7.90
C GLY A 238 9.19 15.68 -7.71
N PHE A 239 9.96 15.12 -6.76
CA PHE A 239 11.31 15.57 -6.36
C PHE A 239 11.41 17.06 -5.94
N ARG A 240 10.29 17.68 -5.55
CA ARG A 240 10.20 19.10 -5.15
C ARG A 240 10.02 19.21 -3.65
N TRP A 241 11.07 18.90 -2.89
CA TRP A 241 11.03 18.91 -1.42
C TRP A 241 10.99 20.31 -0.79
N GLY A 242 11.44 21.36 -1.50
CA GLY A 242 11.52 22.72 -0.97
C GLY A 242 10.22 23.28 -0.37
N PRO A 243 9.05 23.18 -1.04
CA PRO A 243 7.77 23.57 -0.45
C PRO A 243 7.37 22.77 0.81
N ALA A 244 7.76 21.50 0.90
CA ALA A 244 7.54 20.67 2.09
C ALA A 244 8.45 21.10 3.26
N VAL A 245 9.74 21.38 3.00
CA VAL A 245 10.66 21.99 3.98
C VAL A 245 10.07 23.31 4.51
N ASN A 246 9.68 24.21 3.62
CA ASN A 246 9.06 25.51 3.96
C ASN A 246 7.73 25.40 4.75
N LEU A 247 7.08 24.23 4.73
CA LEU A 247 5.90 23.93 5.55
C LEU A 247 6.34 23.38 6.93
N PHE A 248 7.18 22.34 6.93
CA PHE A 248 7.59 21.66 8.17
C PHE A 248 8.49 22.51 9.06
N GLU A 249 9.31 23.42 8.54
CA GLU A 249 10.05 24.42 9.34
C GLU A 249 9.11 25.24 10.24
N LYS A 250 7.95 25.65 9.72
CA LYS A 250 6.95 26.47 10.46
C LYS A 250 6.14 25.67 11.48
N LEU A 251 6.08 24.34 11.29
CA LEU A 251 5.31 23.42 12.13
C LEU A 251 6.19 22.79 13.23
N ALA A 252 7.47 22.53 12.94
CA ALA A 252 8.45 22.03 13.91
C ALA A 252 8.71 23.00 15.08
N VAL A 253 8.47 24.31 14.87
CA VAL A 253 8.48 25.33 15.94
C VAL A 253 7.29 25.20 16.90
N LYS A 254 6.22 24.48 16.52
CA LYS A 254 5.03 24.23 17.34
C LYS A 254 4.99 22.83 17.95
N GLU A 255 5.54 21.85 17.25
CA GLU A 255 5.56 20.44 17.65
C GLU A 255 6.90 19.81 17.20
N VAL A 256 7.71 19.41 18.18
CA VAL A 256 9.10 18.96 17.97
C VAL A 256 9.14 17.71 17.11
N GLU A 257 8.16 16.80 17.23
CA GLU A 257 8.14 15.56 16.45
C GLU A 257 8.04 15.80 14.92
N VAL A 258 7.50 16.95 14.48
CA VAL A 258 7.47 17.34 13.05
C VAL A 258 8.87 17.53 12.45
N ALA A 259 9.90 17.68 13.28
CA ALA A 259 11.30 17.65 12.85
C ALA A 259 11.68 16.34 12.13
N ALA A 260 10.98 15.22 12.37
CA ALA A 260 11.17 13.98 11.62
C ALA A 260 10.82 14.14 10.13
N LEU A 261 9.69 14.79 9.82
CA LEU A 261 9.26 15.06 8.44
C LEU A 261 10.15 16.12 7.78
N LEU A 262 10.55 17.15 8.53
CA LEU A 262 11.51 18.16 8.08
C LEU A 262 12.87 17.54 7.70
N ALA A 263 13.39 16.65 8.54
CA ALA A 263 14.64 15.95 8.27
C ALA A 263 14.54 15.03 7.05
N GLN A 264 13.43 14.29 6.88
CA GLN A 264 13.19 13.52 5.65
C GLN A 264 13.17 14.41 4.40
N ALA A 265 12.52 15.57 4.47
CA ALA A 265 12.46 16.52 3.34
C ALA A 265 13.83 17.14 3.02
N TYR A 266 14.66 17.47 4.02
CA TYR A 266 16.05 17.89 3.79
C TYR A 266 16.92 16.76 3.20
N LEU A 267 16.77 15.51 3.66
CA LEU A 267 17.44 14.36 3.04
C LEU A 267 17.04 14.20 1.57
N GLY A 268 15.76 14.43 1.25
CA GLY A 268 15.26 14.48 -0.13
C GLY A 268 15.88 15.60 -0.99
N MET A 269 16.36 16.69 -0.38
CA MET A 269 17.13 17.75 -1.04
C MET A 269 18.65 17.46 -1.11
N ASN A 270 19.11 16.30 -0.63
CA ASN A 270 20.53 15.99 -0.36
C ASN A 270 21.19 16.92 0.68
N GLU A 271 20.40 17.62 1.49
CA GLU A 271 20.85 18.57 2.52
C GLU A 271 21.15 17.86 3.85
N GLU A 272 21.98 16.81 3.77
CA GLU A 272 22.23 15.86 4.87
C GLU A 272 22.68 16.53 6.17
N VAL A 273 23.54 17.54 6.07
CA VAL A 273 24.06 18.29 7.23
C VAL A 273 22.94 19.02 7.97
N LYS A 274 21.96 19.59 7.24
CA LYS A 274 20.79 20.25 7.83
C LYS A 274 19.85 19.23 8.46
N ALA A 275 19.60 18.11 7.78
CA ALA A 275 18.80 17.02 8.33
C ALA A 275 19.38 16.48 9.66
N VAL A 276 20.69 16.23 9.73
CA VAL A 276 21.35 15.75 10.96
C VAL A 276 21.33 16.81 12.06
N GLN A 277 21.51 18.10 11.75
CA GLN A 277 21.40 19.18 12.73
C GLN A 277 19.97 19.32 13.30
N VAL A 278 18.94 19.12 12.47
CA VAL A 278 17.54 19.12 12.90
C VAL A 278 17.24 17.92 13.80
N LEU A 279 17.64 16.70 13.38
CA LEU A 279 17.47 15.48 14.17
C LEU A 279 18.19 15.57 15.52
N HIS A 280 19.41 16.10 15.55
CA HIS A 280 20.19 16.27 16.78
C HIS A 280 19.45 17.12 17.82
N ARG A 281 18.98 18.31 17.43
CA ARG A 281 18.26 19.21 18.36
C ARG A 281 16.94 18.60 18.81
N ALA A 282 16.16 18.05 17.88
CA ALA A 282 14.88 17.43 18.20
C ALA A 282 15.02 16.18 19.09
N LEU A 283 16.15 15.46 19.03
CA LEU A 283 16.47 14.34 19.92
C LEU A 283 17.08 14.76 21.27
N GLU A 284 17.62 15.98 21.39
CA GLU A 284 17.94 16.57 22.70
C GLU A 284 16.65 16.93 23.47
N ASP A 285 15.67 17.52 22.76
CA ASP A 285 14.37 17.88 23.33
C ASP A 285 13.44 16.66 23.54
N MET A 286 13.42 15.71 22.59
CA MET A 286 12.51 14.54 22.58
C MET A 286 13.25 13.21 22.29
N PRO A 287 14.13 12.73 23.19
CA PRO A 287 14.94 11.52 22.99
C PRO A 287 14.17 10.19 22.92
N GLN A 288 12.84 10.23 23.12
CA GLN A 288 11.94 9.07 23.06
C GLN A 288 11.05 9.01 21.81
N SER A 289 11.12 9.98 20.87
CA SER A 289 10.40 9.84 19.60
C SER A 289 11.05 8.74 18.75
N TYR A 290 10.35 7.62 18.61
CA TYR A 290 10.76 6.53 17.73
C TYR A 290 10.87 6.99 16.26
N ALA A 291 10.14 8.04 15.87
CA ALA A 291 10.14 8.55 14.51
C ALA A 291 11.40 9.36 14.19
N LEU A 292 11.86 10.23 15.09
CA LEU A 292 13.16 10.89 14.96
C LEU A 292 14.30 9.85 14.89
N LEU A 293 14.24 8.83 15.77
CA LEU A 293 15.18 7.71 15.77
C LEU A 293 15.12 6.88 14.47
N HIS A 294 13.95 6.70 13.86
CA HIS A 294 13.78 6.02 12.58
C HIS A 294 14.44 6.79 11.42
N VAL A 295 14.25 8.11 11.33
CA VAL A 295 14.86 8.92 10.26
C VAL A 295 16.39 8.92 10.39
N GLN A 296 16.91 9.04 11.62
CA GLN A 296 18.35 8.93 11.86
C GLN A 296 18.88 7.51 11.60
N CYS A 297 18.11 6.46 11.92
CA CYS A 297 18.44 5.08 11.61
C CYS A 297 18.53 4.84 10.09
N ASP A 298 17.54 5.26 9.31
CA ASP A 298 17.55 5.10 7.85
C ASP A 298 18.67 5.91 7.16
N PHE A 299 18.99 7.09 7.68
CA PHE A 299 20.16 7.85 7.22
C PHE A 299 21.48 7.12 7.50
N LEU A 300 21.65 6.51 8.67
CA LEU A 300 22.85 5.74 8.99
C LEU A 300 22.94 4.43 8.17
N ARG A 301 21.81 3.78 7.90
CA ARG A 301 21.74 2.60 7.02
C ARG A 301 22.17 2.94 5.59
N SER A 302 21.76 4.08 5.04
CA SER A 302 22.13 4.47 3.67
C SER A 302 23.61 4.83 3.50
N LYS A 303 24.35 5.07 4.60
CA LYS A 303 25.82 5.17 4.60
C LYS A 303 26.53 3.82 4.72
N GLY A 304 25.85 2.79 5.21
CA GLY A 304 26.36 1.42 5.30
C GLY A 304 27.57 1.21 6.22
N GLY A 305 28.17 0.01 6.15
CA GLY A 305 29.37 -0.34 6.90
C GLY A 305 29.20 -0.15 8.42
N GLN A 306 30.12 0.58 9.06
CA GLN A 306 30.08 0.82 10.50
C GLN A 306 28.86 1.63 10.95
N TYR A 307 28.26 2.45 10.07
CA TYR A 307 27.08 3.23 10.39
C TYR A 307 25.85 2.34 10.62
N THR A 308 25.78 1.15 10.02
CA THR A 308 24.69 0.17 10.26
C THR A 308 24.72 -0.38 11.69
N GLU A 309 25.91 -0.55 12.31
CA GLU A 309 26.02 -0.90 13.75
C GLU A 309 25.64 0.26 14.68
N TRP A 310 25.63 1.51 14.19
CA TRP A 310 25.07 2.65 14.93
C TRP A 310 23.55 2.70 14.75
N ALA A 311 23.06 2.46 13.53
CA ALA A 311 21.63 2.29 13.24
C ALA A 311 20.99 1.20 14.10
N LEU A 312 21.69 0.08 14.37
CA LEU A 312 21.22 -0.98 15.27
C LEU A 312 20.91 -0.47 16.69
N LYS A 313 21.70 0.49 17.21
CA LYS A 313 21.46 1.09 18.53
C LYS A 313 20.18 1.92 18.52
N LEU A 314 20.00 2.75 17.49
CA LEU A 314 18.81 3.59 17.33
C LEU A 314 17.55 2.76 17.07
N ALA A 315 17.62 1.69 16.28
CA ALA A 315 16.50 0.78 16.03
C ALA A 315 16.08 0.03 17.30
N ARG A 316 17.03 -0.42 18.14
CA ARG A 316 16.73 -0.97 19.47
C ARG A 316 16.08 0.07 20.39
N GLN A 317 16.56 1.32 20.36
CA GLN A 317 15.97 2.40 21.14
C GLN A 317 14.53 2.71 20.67
N ALA A 318 14.29 2.78 19.36
CA ALA A 318 12.96 2.99 18.79
C ALA A 318 11.97 1.89 19.19
N VAL A 319 12.39 0.62 19.18
CA VAL A 319 11.58 -0.50 19.71
C VAL A 319 11.32 -0.37 21.22
N ASN A 320 12.29 0.09 22.01
CA ASN A 320 12.08 0.33 23.44
C ASN A 320 11.12 1.51 23.71
N CYS A 321 11.07 2.50 22.83
CA CYS A 321 10.18 3.66 22.93
C CYS A 321 8.75 3.35 22.48
N ALA A 322 8.57 2.58 21.39
CA ALA A 322 7.26 2.17 20.89
C ALA A 322 7.24 0.67 20.55
N PRO A 323 7.17 -0.22 21.58
CA PRO A 323 7.19 -1.67 21.39
C PRO A 323 5.85 -2.23 20.86
N SER A 324 4.77 -1.43 20.86
CA SER A 324 3.48 -1.81 20.29
C SER A 324 3.36 -1.52 18.79
N GLU A 325 4.23 -0.68 18.23
CA GLU A 325 4.18 -0.30 16.81
C GLU A 325 4.92 -1.30 15.92
N PHE A 326 4.26 -1.82 14.89
CA PHE A 326 4.84 -2.82 13.97
C PHE A 326 6.10 -2.30 13.29
N ILE A 327 6.10 -1.02 12.90
CA ILE A 327 7.19 -0.41 12.14
C ILE A 327 8.53 -0.35 12.90
N THR A 328 8.54 -0.34 14.24
CA THR A 328 9.81 -0.32 15.01
C THR A 328 10.50 -1.69 14.95
N TRP A 329 9.75 -2.76 15.17
CA TRP A 329 10.23 -4.13 15.02
C TRP A 329 10.60 -4.48 13.58
N ALA A 330 9.82 -4.00 12.60
CA ALA A 330 10.16 -4.14 11.18
C ALA A 330 11.48 -3.43 10.84
N LYS A 331 11.68 -2.19 11.33
CA LYS A 331 12.93 -1.43 11.15
C LYS A 331 14.14 -2.15 11.75
N LEU A 332 14.00 -2.63 13.00
CA LEU A 332 15.05 -3.40 13.68
C LEU A 332 15.36 -4.73 12.96
N THR A 333 14.34 -5.39 12.41
CA THR A 333 14.51 -6.60 11.58
C THR A 333 15.33 -6.30 10.32
N GLU A 334 15.05 -5.21 9.60
CA GLU A 334 15.85 -4.83 8.43
C GLU A 334 17.33 -4.60 8.77
N VAL A 335 17.63 -3.92 9.89
CA VAL A 335 19.01 -3.69 10.32
C VAL A 335 19.73 -5.00 10.68
N TYR A 336 19.05 -5.96 11.30
CA TYR A 336 19.66 -7.28 11.54
C TYR A 336 19.92 -8.06 10.24
N ILE A 337 19.07 -7.93 9.21
CA ILE A 337 19.30 -8.52 7.89
C ILE A 337 20.56 -7.90 7.26
N GLU A 338 20.68 -6.57 7.29
CA GLU A 338 21.83 -5.82 6.75
C GLU A 338 23.15 -6.13 7.47
N LEU A 339 23.11 -6.48 8.76
CA LEU A 339 24.27 -6.92 9.54
C LEU A 339 24.55 -8.43 9.44
N GLY A 340 23.82 -9.18 8.62
CA GLY A 340 23.97 -10.65 8.50
C GLY A 340 23.54 -11.44 9.75
N ARG A 341 22.82 -10.81 10.68
CA ARG A 341 22.40 -11.37 11.97
C ARG A 341 21.06 -12.10 11.85
N TYR A 342 20.98 -13.05 10.93
CA TYR A 342 19.72 -13.64 10.47
C TYR A 342 18.87 -14.31 11.56
N SER A 343 19.52 -14.93 12.57
CA SER A 343 18.82 -15.50 13.74
C SER A 343 18.20 -14.42 14.64
N ASP A 344 18.86 -13.27 14.82
CA ASP A 344 18.28 -12.12 15.53
C ASP A 344 17.15 -11.48 14.70
N ALA A 345 17.30 -11.40 13.37
CA ALA A 345 16.27 -10.91 12.47
C ALA A 345 14.98 -11.75 12.57
N LEU A 346 15.09 -13.09 12.53
CA LEU A 346 13.93 -13.98 12.71
C LEU A 346 13.27 -13.81 14.09
N LEU A 347 14.06 -13.77 15.17
CA LEU A 347 13.55 -13.55 16.54
C LEU A 347 12.83 -12.20 16.68
N THR A 348 13.32 -11.17 15.98
CA THR A 348 12.73 -9.82 15.95
C THR A 348 11.44 -9.81 15.13
N LEU A 349 11.44 -10.44 13.95
CA LEU A 349 10.27 -10.58 13.09
C LEU A 349 9.14 -11.32 13.81
N ASN A 350 9.43 -12.41 14.52
CA ASN A 350 8.48 -13.14 15.35
C ASN A 350 7.99 -12.34 16.58
N SER A 351 8.65 -11.23 16.90
CA SER A 351 8.24 -10.30 17.97
C SER A 351 7.46 -9.09 17.44
N CYS A 352 7.25 -8.97 16.12
CA CYS A 352 6.44 -7.91 15.52
C CYS A 352 4.97 -8.00 15.99
N PRO A 353 4.38 -6.92 16.53
CA PRO A 353 2.95 -6.85 16.79
C PRO A 353 2.20 -6.76 15.46
N MET A 354 1.22 -7.65 15.23
CA MET A 354 0.50 -7.76 13.96
C MET A 354 -0.90 -7.16 14.06
N PHE A 355 -1.27 -6.31 13.09
CA PHE A 355 -2.55 -5.60 13.08
C PHE A 355 -3.51 -6.16 12.03
N THR A 356 -4.80 -6.16 12.36
CA THR A 356 -5.88 -6.45 11.40
C THR A 356 -5.93 -5.36 10.33
N TYR A 357 -5.80 -5.75 9.06
CA TYR A 357 -6.01 -4.85 7.94
C TYR A 357 -7.49 -4.43 7.87
N ASN A 358 -7.75 -3.12 7.87
CA ASN A 358 -9.07 -2.58 7.59
C ASN A 358 -9.26 -2.42 6.08
N ASP A 359 -10.42 -2.82 5.56
CA ASP A 359 -10.77 -2.53 4.17
C ASP A 359 -10.93 -1.02 3.95
N ARG A 360 -10.52 -0.55 2.76
CA ARG A 360 -10.59 0.87 2.38
C ARG A 360 -12.02 1.32 2.06
N ASP A 361 -12.27 2.63 2.14
CA ASP A 361 -13.59 3.27 2.03
C ASP A 361 -14.22 3.21 0.62
N LEU A 362 -14.70 2.03 0.22
CA LEU A 362 -15.35 1.78 -1.07
C LEU A 362 -16.88 1.83 -0.97
N HIS A 363 -17.50 2.82 -1.61
CA HIS A 363 -18.96 2.93 -1.72
C HIS A 363 -19.52 1.87 -2.69
N ARG A 364 -20.38 0.97 -2.18
CA ARG A 364 -21.11 0.00 -2.99
C ARG A 364 -22.41 0.61 -3.51
N MET A 365 -22.36 1.15 -4.72
CA MET A 365 -23.54 1.68 -5.43
C MET A 365 -24.57 0.60 -5.78
N PRO A 366 -25.84 0.98 -6.01
CA PRO A 366 -26.84 0.16 -6.70
C PRO A 366 -26.35 -0.28 -8.09
N THR A 367 -26.94 -1.35 -8.62
CA THR A 367 -26.67 -1.81 -9.99
C THR A 367 -27.30 -0.83 -10.99
N PRO A 368 -26.52 -0.14 -11.84
CA PRO A 368 -27.06 0.86 -12.76
C PRO A 368 -27.90 0.22 -13.87
N SER A 369 -28.93 0.94 -14.33
CA SER A 369 -29.82 0.49 -15.41
C SER A 369 -29.09 0.29 -16.74
N ARG A 370 -28.02 1.06 -16.97
CA ARG A 370 -27.00 0.87 -18.01
C ARG A 370 -25.75 1.69 -17.68
N SER A 371 -24.63 1.37 -18.34
CA SER A 371 -23.37 2.11 -18.25
C SER A 371 -23.00 2.70 -19.60
N HIS A 372 -22.50 3.94 -19.61
CA HIS A 372 -21.87 4.59 -20.77
C HIS A 372 -20.39 4.82 -20.45
N LEU A 373 -19.51 4.08 -21.11
CA LEU A 373 -18.06 4.18 -20.94
C LEU A 373 -17.44 4.52 -22.31
N PRO A 374 -17.43 5.82 -22.71
CA PRO A 374 -17.00 6.22 -24.05
C PRO A 374 -15.49 6.03 -24.23
N ILE A 375 -15.10 5.66 -25.46
CA ILE A 375 -13.69 5.65 -25.88
C ILE A 375 -13.45 6.90 -26.70
N LYS A 376 -12.49 7.73 -26.26
CA LYS A 376 -12.11 8.96 -26.97
C LYS A 376 -11.56 8.60 -28.35
N THR A 377 -12.06 9.24 -29.42
CA THR A 377 -11.82 8.78 -30.80
C THR A 377 -10.34 8.63 -31.13
N PHE A 378 -9.53 9.62 -30.76
CA PHE A 378 -8.08 9.61 -30.99
C PHE A 378 -7.32 8.46 -30.30
N ILE A 379 -7.89 7.83 -29.27
CA ILE A 379 -7.32 6.64 -28.63
C ILE A 379 -7.64 5.41 -29.47
N ALA A 380 -8.89 5.24 -29.91
CA ALA A 380 -9.28 4.14 -30.79
C ALA A 380 -8.55 4.19 -32.15
N GLU A 381 -8.36 5.40 -32.69
CA GLU A 381 -7.60 5.66 -33.91
C GLU A 381 -6.08 5.43 -33.74
N SER A 382 -5.55 5.43 -32.52
CA SER A 382 -4.10 5.36 -32.28
C SER A 382 -3.48 3.97 -32.46
N GLN A 383 -4.26 2.91 -32.24
CA GLN A 383 -3.79 1.51 -32.19
C GLN A 383 -2.61 1.26 -31.21
N ILE A 384 -2.44 2.13 -30.20
CA ILE A 384 -1.40 2.02 -29.15
C ILE A 384 -1.80 1.03 -28.04
N LEU A 385 -3.10 0.77 -27.89
CA LEU A 385 -3.66 -0.22 -26.98
C LEU A 385 -4.14 -1.41 -27.80
N ASP A 386 -3.64 -2.58 -27.47
CA ASP A 386 -3.93 -3.85 -28.14
C ASP A 386 -5.36 -4.35 -27.75
N GLU A 387 -6.01 -5.17 -28.58
CA GLU A 387 -7.38 -5.65 -28.29
C GLU A 387 -7.39 -6.72 -27.16
N ASP A 388 -8.32 -6.58 -26.20
CA ASP A 388 -8.45 -7.49 -25.05
C ASP A 388 -8.94 -8.90 -25.47
N SER A 389 -7.99 -9.77 -25.79
CA SER A 389 -8.24 -11.20 -26.02
C SER A 389 -8.63 -11.91 -24.73
N ALA A 390 -9.81 -12.56 -24.72
CA ALA A 390 -10.26 -13.35 -23.57
C ALA A 390 -9.34 -14.56 -23.28
N ARG A 391 -8.75 -15.15 -24.33
CA ARG A 391 -7.89 -16.35 -24.23
C ARG A 391 -6.58 -16.06 -23.51
N ASP A 392 -5.96 -14.92 -23.79
CA ASP A 392 -4.66 -14.55 -23.23
C ASP A 392 -4.77 -14.07 -21.78
N ASN A 393 -6.01 -13.91 -21.30
CA ASN A 393 -6.36 -13.65 -19.92
C ASN A 393 -6.61 -14.92 -19.07
N GLU A 394 -6.75 -16.11 -19.68
CA GLU A 394 -6.81 -17.41 -18.96
C GLU A 394 -5.47 -17.70 -18.25
N ALA A 395 -5.48 -18.47 -17.15
CA ALA A 395 -4.26 -18.91 -16.45
C ALA A 395 -4.50 -20.19 -15.64
N ASP A 396 -3.41 -20.89 -15.27
CA ASP A 396 -3.46 -22.05 -14.40
C ASP A 396 -4.08 -21.69 -13.02
N ILE A 397 -5.03 -22.51 -12.57
CA ILE A 397 -5.68 -22.41 -11.27
C ILE A 397 -4.65 -22.47 -10.12
N ALA A 398 -3.54 -23.18 -10.29
CA ALA A 398 -2.44 -23.18 -9.31
C ALA A 398 -1.77 -21.81 -9.18
N LEU A 399 -1.50 -21.12 -10.29
CA LEU A 399 -0.91 -19.78 -10.30
C LEU A 399 -1.89 -18.73 -9.75
N LEU A 400 -3.17 -18.84 -10.10
CA LEU A 400 -4.25 -17.98 -9.59
C LEU A 400 -4.53 -18.18 -8.09
N ARG A 401 -4.09 -19.30 -7.49
CA ARG A 401 -4.27 -19.63 -6.07
C ARG A 401 -3.01 -19.43 -5.22
N LEU A 402 -1.95 -18.82 -5.76
CA LEU A 402 -0.79 -18.42 -4.96
C LEU A 402 -1.26 -17.57 -3.77
N PRO A 403 -0.83 -17.88 -2.52
CA PRO A 403 -1.35 -17.20 -1.35
C PRO A 403 -0.71 -15.81 -1.11
N ALA A 404 0.55 -15.60 -1.49
CA ALA A 404 1.27 -14.35 -1.23
C ALA A 404 0.58 -13.08 -1.80
N PRO A 405 0.01 -13.06 -3.03
CA PRO A 405 -0.79 -11.94 -3.55
C PRO A 405 -1.99 -11.51 -2.69
N SER A 406 -2.49 -12.36 -1.78
CA SER A 406 -3.62 -12.05 -0.89
C SER A 406 -3.21 -11.30 0.39
N LEU A 407 -1.92 -11.28 0.75
CA LEU A 407 -1.44 -10.66 1.99
C LEU A 407 -1.64 -9.14 1.98
N ARG A 408 -2.00 -8.57 3.15
CA ARG A 408 -2.26 -7.13 3.33
C ARG A 408 -1.62 -6.61 4.62
N GLY A 409 -1.40 -5.29 4.69
CA GLY A 409 -0.84 -4.60 5.85
C GLY A 409 0.43 -5.23 6.41
N THR A 410 0.54 -5.27 7.75
CA THR A 410 1.64 -5.87 8.51
C THR A 410 2.08 -7.25 7.99
N PHE A 411 1.16 -8.15 7.62
CA PHE A 411 1.49 -9.49 7.09
C PHE A 411 2.21 -9.45 5.74
N SER A 412 1.81 -8.54 4.85
CA SER A 412 2.49 -8.35 3.56
C SER A 412 3.89 -7.77 3.74
N LYS A 413 4.03 -6.81 4.65
CA LYS A 413 5.33 -6.21 5.00
C LYS A 413 6.26 -7.22 5.67
N ALA A 414 5.77 -8.01 6.62
CA ALA A 414 6.51 -9.10 7.27
C ALA A 414 6.95 -10.17 6.25
N TYR A 415 6.09 -10.52 5.28
CA TYR A 415 6.46 -11.43 4.20
C TYR A 415 7.62 -10.87 3.35
N SER A 416 7.62 -9.58 3.03
CA SER A 416 8.73 -8.94 2.29
C SER A 416 10.08 -9.00 3.04
N LEU A 417 10.06 -9.01 4.37
CA LEU A 417 11.26 -9.23 5.20
C LEU A 417 11.72 -10.69 5.16
N LEU A 418 10.78 -11.63 5.10
CA LEU A 418 11.09 -13.06 4.96
C LEU A 418 11.62 -13.41 3.56
N THR A 419 11.14 -12.76 2.48
CA THR A 419 11.75 -12.93 1.15
C THR A 419 13.13 -12.28 1.05
N LYS A 420 13.36 -11.13 1.70
CA LYS A 420 14.70 -10.53 1.87
C LYS A 420 15.67 -11.48 2.60
N LEU A 421 15.19 -12.22 3.60
CA LEU A 421 16.01 -13.24 4.27
C LEU A 421 16.37 -14.40 3.34
N VAL A 422 15.39 -15.01 2.66
CA VAL A 422 15.65 -16.23 1.88
C VAL A 422 16.53 -16.02 0.65
N ILE A 423 16.51 -14.84 0.03
CA ILE A 423 17.41 -14.54 -1.10
C ILE A 423 18.88 -14.38 -0.66
N LEU A 424 19.14 -14.07 0.61
CA LEU A 424 20.49 -13.89 1.15
C LEU A 424 21.14 -15.19 1.67
N ILE A 425 20.35 -16.12 2.23
CA ILE A 425 20.88 -17.36 2.84
C ILE A 425 20.36 -18.66 2.21
N GLY A 426 19.35 -18.60 1.35
CA GLY A 426 18.68 -19.78 0.81
C GLY A 426 17.70 -20.44 1.79
N TRP A 427 16.90 -21.37 1.27
CA TRP A 427 15.82 -22.01 2.03
C TRP A 427 16.32 -22.89 3.19
N ASP A 428 17.37 -23.68 2.97
CA ASP A 428 17.81 -24.68 3.96
C ASP A 428 18.51 -24.03 5.18
N GLU A 429 19.37 -23.02 4.96
CA GLU A 429 19.95 -22.24 6.06
C GLU A 429 18.88 -21.37 6.76
N LEU A 430 17.83 -20.93 6.06
CA LEU A 430 16.69 -20.26 6.68
C LEU A 430 15.91 -21.22 7.60
N LEU A 431 15.64 -22.46 7.17
CA LEU A 431 15.02 -23.51 8.02
C LEU A 431 15.92 -23.91 9.20
N LYS A 432 17.24 -23.92 9.00
CA LYS A 432 18.22 -24.14 10.06
C LYS A 432 18.23 -23.00 11.08
N CYS A 433 18.20 -21.74 10.66
CA CYS A 433 18.02 -20.59 11.56
C CYS A 433 16.68 -20.68 12.31
N ARG A 434 15.58 -21.02 11.60
CA ARG A 434 14.24 -21.24 12.18
C ARG A 434 14.29 -22.29 13.29
N SER A 435 14.87 -23.46 13.03
CA SER A 435 14.97 -24.56 13.99
C SER A 435 16.01 -24.33 15.11
N GLN A 436 16.97 -23.42 14.95
CA GLN A 436 17.85 -22.97 16.03
C GLN A 436 17.10 -22.10 17.03
N VAL A 437 16.31 -21.13 16.57
CA VAL A 437 15.70 -20.11 17.45
C VAL A 437 14.28 -20.44 17.92
N PHE A 438 13.54 -21.29 17.20
CA PHE A 438 12.15 -21.62 17.49
C PHE A 438 11.89 -23.08 17.89
N VAL A 439 10.78 -23.24 18.63
CA VAL A 439 9.99 -24.46 18.86
C VAL A 439 8.66 -24.30 18.12
N MET A 440 8.16 -25.37 17.51
CA MET A 440 6.84 -25.40 16.89
C MET A 440 5.73 -25.69 17.93
N GLU A 441 4.51 -25.19 17.72
CA GLU A 441 3.46 -25.31 18.76
C GLU A 441 3.12 -26.78 19.08
N GLU A 442 3.18 -27.68 18.10
CA GLU A 442 2.95 -29.11 18.33
C GLU A 442 4.06 -29.75 19.19
N GLU A 443 5.33 -29.42 18.95
CA GLU A 443 6.47 -29.88 19.77
C GLU A 443 6.32 -29.39 21.22
N TYR A 444 5.91 -28.13 21.39
CA TYR A 444 5.68 -27.52 22.70
C TYR A 444 4.52 -28.20 23.45
N ARG A 445 3.40 -28.47 22.76
CA ARG A 445 2.24 -29.20 23.31
C ARG A 445 2.58 -30.65 23.67
N GLN A 446 3.36 -31.34 22.84
CA GLN A 446 3.81 -32.70 23.08
C GLN A 446 4.69 -32.75 24.33
N GLN A 447 5.76 -31.96 24.41
CA GLN A 447 6.62 -31.91 25.61
C GLN A 447 5.88 -31.47 26.87
N ARG A 448 4.88 -30.59 26.76
CA ARG A 448 4.05 -30.22 27.90
C ARG A 448 3.23 -31.41 28.40
N SER A 449 2.57 -32.16 27.52
CA SER A 449 1.80 -33.34 27.93
C SER A 449 2.70 -34.49 28.43
N GLU A 450 3.89 -34.69 27.85
CA GLU A 450 4.92 -35.60 28.38
C GLU A 450 5.40 -35.18 29.77
N THR A 451 5.60 -33.89 30.02
CA THR A 451 6.04 -33.34 31.31
C THR A 451 4.95 -33.46 32.38
N GLU A 452 3.70 -33.19 32.02
CA GLU A 452 2.54 -33.37 32.91
C GLU A 452 2.31 -34.87 33.24
N GLN A 453 2.54 -35.78 32.29
CA GLN A 453 2.56 -37.22 32.54
C GLN A 453 3.74 -37.66 33.43
N GLN A 454 4.97 -37.20 33.18
CA GLN A 454 6.12 -37.52 34.04
C GLN A 454 5.97 -36.97 35.47
N GLY A 455 5.34 -35.80 35.64
CA GLY A 455 5.01 -35.23 36.95
C GLY A 455 4.06 -36.12 37.75
N SER A 456 3.07 -36.73 37.09
CA SER A 456 2.17 -37.72 37.71
C SER A 456 2.93 -38.89 38.32
N PHE A 457 3.86 -39.50 37.57
CA PHE A 457 4.63 -40.67 38.05
C PHE A 457 5.52 -40.37 39.27
N GLN A 458 6.08 -39.16 39.40
CA GLN A 458 6.88 -38.82 40.58
C GLN A 458 6.03 -38.64 41.86
N SER A 459 4.74 -38.32 41.74
CA SER A 459 3.84 -38.20 42.91
C SER A 459 3.56 -39.54 43.60
N HIS A 460 3.54 -40.63 42.84
CA HIS A 460 3.19 -41.96 43.37
C HIS A 460 4.35 -42.69 44.05
N ALA A 461 5.60 -42.39 43.68
CA ALA A 461 6.80 -43.08 44.17
C ALA A 461 7.18 -42.74 45.63
N LYS A 462 6.50 -41.79 46.29
CA LYS A 462 6.85 -41.28 47.63
C LYS A 462 5.84 -41.63 48.73
N ARG A 463 4.97 -42.63 48.51
CA ARG A 463 3.87 -43.01 49.41
C ARG A 463 3.88 -44.48 49.90
N PHE A 464 5.03 -45.14 49.95
CA PHE A 464 5.19 -46.45 50.61
C PHE A 464 6.43 -46.54 51.49
N SER A 465 6.33 -46.00 52.72
CA SER A 465 7.17 -46.42 53.85
C SER A 465 6.53 -46.04 55.19
N THR A 466 6.80 -46.81 56.23
CA THR A 466 6.30 -46.71 57.63
C THR A 466 4.78 -46.92 57.81
N SER A 467 4.37 -47.24 59.06
CA SER A 467 3.16 -48.02 59.33
C SER A 467 2.60 -47.83 60.76
N ALA A 468 1.31 -48.17 60.92
CA ALA A 468 0.57 -48.45 62.16
C ALA A 468 0.48 -47.37 63.26
N MET A 469 -0.75 -46.90 63.55
CA MET A 469 -1.56 -47.25 64.76
C MET A 469 -2.85 -46.40 64.84
N GLY A 470 -3.95 -46.91 65.41
CA GLY A 470 -5.06 -46.07 65.94
C GLY A 470 -6.48 -46.31 65.39
N ASN A 471 -7.44 -46.54 66.28
CA ASN A 471 -8.88 -46.80 66.01
C ASN A 471 -9.70 -45.52 65.70
N GLY A 472 -10.91 -45.66 65.12
CA GLY A 472 -11.92 -44.58 65.11
C GLY A 472 -13.17 -44.85 64.23
N GLU A 473 -14.24 -45.38 64.81
CA GLU A 473 -15.47 -45.91 64.17
C GLU A 473 -16.36 -44.91 63.36
N GLY A 474 -17.02 -45.44 62.31
CA GLY A 474 -18.31 -44.93 61.77
C GLY A 474 -18.26 -43.96 60.57
N LYS A 475 -19.20 -43.99 59.61
CA LYS A 475 -20.36 -44.89 59.43
C LYS A 475 -20.90 -44.88 57.98
N ASP A 476 -21.47 -46.01 57.55
CA ASP A 476 -22.52 -46.25 56.54
C ASP A 476 -22.59 -45.37 55.25
N ALA A 477 -22.30 -45.95 54.07
CA ALA A 477 -23.32 -46.20 53.01
C ALA A 477 -22.76 -46.85 51.72
N THR A 478 -23.14 -48.12 51.52
CA THR A 478 -23.26 -48.92 50.28
C THR A 478 -23.94 -48.20 49.08
N ASP A 479 -23.81 -48.58 47.81
CA ASP A 479 -22.85 -49.43 47.07
C ASP A 479 -23.09 -49.27 45.54
N ASP A 480 -22.31 -49.98 44.72
CA ASP A 480 -22.60 -50.44 43.36
C ASP A 480 -22.89 -49.43 42.21
N ALA A 481 -22.00 -49.52 41.21
CA ALA A 481 -22.26 -49.21 39.80
C ALA A 481 -22.89 -50.46 39.12
N PRO A 482 -22.91 -50.65 37.77
CA PRO A 482 -22.66 -49.73 36.65
C PRO A 482 -23.76 -49.78 35.56
N ASN A 483 -23.59 -49.02 34.47
CA ASN A 483 -23.53 -49.66 33.14
C ASN A 483 -22.93 -48.77 32.04
N ALA A 484 -22.63 -49.38 30.89
CA ALA A 484 -22.18 -48.71 29.67
C ALA A 484 -23.27 -48.73 28.58
N SER A 485 -23.11 -47.92 27.51
CA SER A 485 -22.96 -48.43 26.13
C SER A 485 -23.40 -47.46 25.01
N SER A 486 -22.41 -47.03 24.23
CA SER A 486 -22.45 -46.93 22.75
C SER A 486 -23.38 -45.95 21.97
N ARG A 487 -22.70 -45.18 21.10
CA ARG A 487 -22.90 -45.05 19.63
C ARG A 487 -23.83 -43.98 19.02
N LYS A 488 -23.18 -43.22 18.10
CA LYS A 488 -23.57 -42.77 16.73
C LYS A 488 -24.07 -41.34 16.49
N GLU A 489 -23.21 -40.61 15.77
CA GLU A 489 -23.46 -39.62 14.70
C GLU A 489 -24.48 -40.08 13.62
N PRO A 490 -25.03 -39.19 12.73
CA PRO A 490 -24.39 -37.96 12.21
C PRO A 490 -25.26 -36.68 12.09
N SER A 491 -24.63 -35.66 11.49
CA SER A 491 -25.03 -34.27 11.16
C SER A 491 -26.32 -34.13 10.30
N PRO A 492 -26.94 -32.92 10.15
CA PRO A 492 -26.29 -31.69 9.65
C PRO A 492 -26.68 -30.33 10.27
N ASP A 493 -25.87 -29.33 9.92
CA ASP A 493 -26.07 -27.86 9.94
C ASP A 493 -27.10 -27.38 8.88
N PRO A 494 -27.44 -26.06 8.76
CA PRO A 494 -27.28 -24.94 9.71
C PRO A 494 -28.56 -24.07 9.86
N GLN A 495 -28.61 -23.17 10.86
CA GLN A 495 -29.16 -21.81 10.66
C GLN A 495 -28.67 -20.82 11.74
N ALA A 496 -28.58 -19.53 11.40
CA ALA A 496 -27.92 -18.51 12.20
C ALA A 496 -28.87 -17.44 12.76
N SER A 497 -28.58 -16.97 13.96
CA SER A 497 -29.02 -15.67 14.48
C SER A 497 -27.95 -15.08 15.41
N ALA A 498 -27.34 -13.98 14.98
CA ALA A 498 -26.30 -13.30 15.76
C ALA A 498 -26.93 -12.27 16.71
N ALA A 499 -26.74 -12.45 18.02
CA ALA A 499 -27.08 -11.45 19.02
C ALA A 499 -25.86 -10.54 19.30
N TYR A 500 -26.10 -9.23 19.40
CA TYR A 500 -25.06 -8.25 19.73
C TYR A 500 -24.63 -8.36 21.20
N ASN A 501 -23.32 -8.28 21.45
CA ASN A 501 -22.75 -7.97 22.77
C ASN A 501 -21.99 -6.63 22.68
N PRO A 502 -22.14 -5.72 23.67
CA PRO A 502 -21.41 -4.45 23.70
C PRO A 502 -19.95 -4.64 24.20
N PRO A 503 -19.03 -3.71 23.86
CA PRO A 503 -17.63 -3.77 24.31
C PRO A 503 -17.47 -3.30 25.76
N SER A 504 -16.62 -4.00 26.52
CA SER A 504 -16.21 -3.63 27.89
C SER A 504 -15.19 -2.47 27.90
N PRO A 505 -15.18 -1.60 28.93
CA PRO A 505 -14.29 -0.45 29.01
C PRO A 505 -12.84 -0.80 29.38
N ILE A 506 -11.90 0.03 28.93
CA ILE A 506 -10.46 -0.06 29.18
C ILE A 506 -10.14 0.60 30.54
N PRO A 507 -9.29 0.01 31.41
CA PRO A 507 -8.92 0.61 32.69
C PRO A 507 -7.86 1.72 32.53
N THR A 508 -8.15 2.91 33.07
CA THR A 508 -7.19 4.03 33.15
C THR A 508 -6.27 3.88 34.37
N ILE A 509 -4.97 4.14 34.19
CA ILE A 509 -4.00 4.27 35.29
C ILE A 509 -3.64 5.75 35.45
N THR A 510 -3.81 6.28 36.66
CA THR A 510 -3.41 7.64 37.04
C THR A 510 -1.98 7.65 37.58
N VAL A 511 -1.16 8.61 37.12
CA VAL A 511 0.13 8.95 37.73
C VAL A 511 0.07 10.39 38.20
N SER A 512 0.66 10.68 39.37
CA SER A 512 0.61 11.98 40.05
C SER A 512 1.95 12.71 40.00
N ASP A 513 1.90 14.03 39.89
CA ASP A 513 3.09 14.90 39.81
C ASP A 513 3.95 14.93 41.09
N SER A 514 5.23 15.25 40.92
CA SER A 514 6.05 15.92 41.93
C SER A 514 7.20 16.67 41.25
N GLU A 515 7.37 17.94 41.61
CA GLU A 515 8.45 18.83 41.14
C GLU A 515 9.73 18.59 41.96
N ASP A 516 10.94 18.83 41.41
CA ASP A 516 11.74 20.01 41.85
C ASP A 516 13.12 20.25 41.19
N HIS A 517 13.42 21.56 41.06
CA HIS A 517 14.72 22.27 41.13
C HIS A 517 15.99 21.93 40.28
N ARG A 518 16.53 22.99 39.63
CA ARG A 518 17.95 23.21 39.25
C ARG A 518 18.70 24.00 40.35
N PRO A 519 20.04 24.00 40.39
CA PRO A 519 20.89 25.05 39.74
C PRO A 519 22.06 24.43 38.94
N SER A 520 22.64 24.96 37.84
CA SER A 520 23.04 26.31 37.37
C SER A 520 24.44 26.79 37.81
N GLU A 521 25.40 26.81 36.85
CA GLU A 521 26.64 27.64 36.68
C GLU A 521 27.65 26.82 35.83
N ALA A 522 28.40 27.25 34.80
CA ALA A 522 28.76 28.52 34.13
C ALA A 522 30.23 28.97 34.32
N ARG A 523 31.14 28.63 33.36
CA ARG A 523 32.15 29.56 32.74
C ARG A 523 33.15 28.92 31.76
N ASN A 524 33.35 29.60 30.63
CA ASN A 524 34.55 29.63 29.76
C ASN A 524 35.62 30.61 30.37
N PRO A 525 36.88 30.81 29.88
CA PRO A 525 37.33 30.70 28.46
C PRO A 525 38.81 30.34 28.11
N ALA A 526 39.06 30.11 26.80
CA ALA A 526 40.31 30.35 26.00
C ALA A 526 41.65 29.67 26.47
N GLU A 527 42.84 29.71 25.83
CA GLU A 527 43.52 30.36 24.66
C GLU A 527 44.58 29.37 24.06
N VAL A 528 45.35 29.51 22.94
CA VAL A 528 45.33 30.18 21.61
C VAL A 528 46.51 29.61 20.75
N SER A 529 46.36 29.51 19.39
CA SER A 529 47.43 29.22 18.37
C SER A 529 48.06 27.80 18.40
N SER A 530 48.86 27.30 17.43
CA SER A 530 49.49 27.83 16.18
C SER A 530 49.57 26.71 15.11
N GLN A 531 49.38 26.93 13.79
CA GLN A 531 50.39 27.18 12.73
C GLN A 531 51.60 26.19 12.70
N ASN A 532 52.13 25.69 11.56
CA ASN A 532 51.90 25.99 10.12
C ASN A 532 52.51 24.88 9.20
N ASP A 533 52.25 24.92 7.87
CA ASP A 533 53.15 24.58 6.72
C ASP A 533 53.73 23.14 6.51
N ASP A 534 53.96 22.59 5.30
CA ASP A 534 53.55 22.93 3.89
C ASP A 534 53.74 21.71 2.92
N GLU A 535 53.56 21.91 1.60
CA GLU A 535 53.88 21.11 0.37
C GLU A 535 54.95 19.97 0.47
N SER A 536 55.01 18.91 -0.38
CA SER A 536 54.78 18.87 -1.84
C SER A 536 54.57 17.45 -2.45
N ARG A 537 54.23 17.40 -3.76
CA ARG A 537 54.30 16.23 -4.69
C ARG A 537 55.71 16.18 -5.38
N PRO A 538 56.10 15.24 -6.30
CA PRO A 538 55.28 14.39 -7.19
C PRO A 538 55.80 12.96 -7.56
N ASP A 539 55.18 12.41 -8.63
CA ASP A 539 55.63 11.39 -9.61
C ASP A 539 55.46 9.87 -9.39
N SER A 540 54.96 9.24 -10.46
CA SER A 540 54.87 7.80 -10.79
C SER A 540 55.90 7.48 -11.91
N PRO A 541 56.15 6.22 -12.37
CA PRO A 541 55.15 5.48 -13.21
C PRO A 541 55.30 3.92 -13.35
N VAL A 542 54.33 3.27 -14.02
CA VAL A 542 54.31 1.89 -14.62
C VAL A 542 54.58 0.68 -13.67
N GLY A 543 53.87 -0.46 -13.75
CA GLY A 543 52.70 -0.88 -14.54
C GLY A 543 52.64 -2.41 -14.76
N LEU A 544 51.59 -2.88 -15.47
CA LEU A 544 51.27 -4.26 -15.92
C LEU A 544 50.57 -5.22 -14.92
N ASP A 545 49.37 -5.65 -15.34
CA ASP A 545 48.74 -7.00 -15.34
C ASP A 545 48.70 -7.85 -14.04
N GLU A 546 47.65 -8.62 -13.73
CA GLU A 546 46.75 -9.39 -14.61
C GLU A 546 45.29 -9.49 -14.04
N ALA A 547 44.33 -10.04 -14.80
CA ALA A 547 42.90 -10.05 -14.45
C ALA A 547 42.31 -11.45 -14.21
N SER A 548 41.52 -11.61 -13.14
CA SER A 548 40.63 -12.76 -12.89
C SER A 548 39.30 -12.29 -12.26
N ARG A 549 38.21 -12.20 -13.02
CA ARG A 549 37.27 -13.28 -13.41
C ARG A 549 36.34 -13.75 -12.28
N SER A 550 35.11 -13.26 -12.31
CA SER A 550 33.96 -13.79 -11.55
C SER A 550 33.63 -15.24 -11.96
N PRO A 551 33.25 -16.12 -11.02
CA PRO A 551 32.77 -17.46 -11.34
C PRO A 551 31.26 -17.47 -11.61
N MET A 552 30.86 -17.81 -12.84
CA MET A 552 29.48 -18.19 -13.18
C MET A 552 29.38 -19.70 -13.38
N ALA A 553 28.26 -20.28 -12.90
CA ALA A 553 27.65 -21.55 -13.33
C ALA A 553 28.57 -22.79 -13.55
N GLY A 554 28.59 -23.68 -12.54
CA GLY A 554 28.85 -25.12 -12.72
C GLY A 554 27.53 -25.92 -12.65
N PRO A 555 27.42 -27.10 -13.28
CA PRO A 555 26.14 -27.80 -13.42
C PRO A 555 25.69 -28.53 -12.14
N ALA A 556 24.39 -28.41 -11.82
CA ALA A 556 23.75 -29.25 -10.82
C ALA A 556 23.57 -30.68 -11.33
N SER A 557 23.74 -31.68 -10.45
CA SER A 557 23.57 -33.10 -10.76
C SER A 557 22.83 -33.80 -9.63
N GLY A 558 21.84 -34.62 -9.98
CA GLY A 558 21.21 -35.62 -9.10
C GLY A 558 20.53 -35.10 -7.83
N VAL A 559 19.25 -34.72 -7.93
CA VAL A 559 18.34 -34.70 -6.77
C VAL A 559 17.36 -35.86 -6.92
N ASP A 560 17.53 -36.89 -6.10
CA ASP A 560 16.62 -38.03 -6.05
C ASP A 560 15.33 -37.70 -5.28
N LYS A 561 14.27 -38.46 -5.56
CA LYS A 561 12.94 -38.23 -4.99
C LYS A 561 12.90 -38.55 -3.48
N PRO A 562 12.41 -37.65 -2.61
CA PRO A 562 12.15 -38.01 -1.22
C PRO A 562 10.98 -38.99 -1.13
N ILE A 563 11.20 -40.13 -0.47
CA ILE A 563 10.16 -41.11 -0.14
C ILE A 563 9.47 -40.70 1.17
N ALA A 564 8.14 -40.71 1.19
CA ALA A 564 7.37 -40.42 2.40
C ALA A 564 7.49 -41.55 3.43
N ALA A 565 7.96 -41.22 4.64
CA ALA A 565 8.15 -42.17 5.73
C ALA A 565 6.98 -42.12 6.73
N HIS A 566 5.99 -43.01 6.57
CA HIS A 566 5.10 -43.37 7.67
C HIS A 566 5.79 -44.37 8.60
N PRO A 567 5.73 -44.22 9.94
CA PRO A 567 6.23 -45.22 10.86
C PRO A 567 5.27 -46.42 10.95
N SER A 568 5.79 -47.63 10.75
CA SER A 568 5.07 -48.88 11.04
C SER A 568 5.72 -49.61 12.21
N SER A 569 4.89 -50.21 13.07
CA SER A 569 5.35 -50.91 14.28
C SER A 569 5.62 -52.39 14.00
N GLY A 570 6.74 -52.91 14.47
CA GLY A 570 7.12 -54.33 14.41
C GLY A 570 8.03 -54.70 15.59
N ILE A 571 7.95 -55.94 16.06
CA ILE A 571 8.60 -56.44 17.28
C ILE A 571 9.47 -57.67 16.94
N THR A 572 10.44 -58.00 17.81
CA THR A 572 11.45 -59.09 17.78
C THR A 572 12.75 -58.74 17.02
N ASP A 573 13.95 -59.16 17.47
CA ASP A 573 14.30 -59.83 18.75
C ASP A 573 15.70 -59.43 19.27
N LYS A 574 16.07 -59.93 20.46
CA LYS A 574 17.28 -59.58 21.20
C LYS A 574 18.56 -60.22 20.65
N GLN A 575 19.65 -59.47 20.70
CA GLN A 575 20.91 -59.95 21.30
C GLN A 575 21.71 -58.79 21.90
N SER A 576 22.71 -59.12 22.72
CA SER A 576 23.32 -58.21 23.70
C SER A 576 24.82 -58.11 23.56
N GLU A 577 25.38 -56.92 23.67
CA GLU A 577 26.78 -56.75 24.05
C GLU A 577 27.00 -55.49 24.89
N ASN A 578 28.00 -55.52 25.77
CA ASN A 578 28.25 -54.48 26.78
C ASN A 578 29.24 -53.43 26.26
N THR A 579 28.93 -52.16 26.43
CA THR A 579 29.98 -51.13 26.55
C THR A 579 29.54 -50.00 27.48
N THR A 580 30.52 -49.42 28.19
CA THR A 580 30.35 -48.51 29.32
C THR A 580 29.52 -47.26 29.01
N SER A 581 28.55 -46.97 29.88
CA SER A 581 27.72 -45.76 29.84
C SER A 581 28.47 -44.52 30.32
N THR A 582 29.17 -43.83 29.43
CA THR A 582 29.41 -42.39 29.58
C THR A 582 28.08 -41.66 29.50
N ALA A 583 27.63 -41.09 30.62
CA ALA A 583 26.35 -40.39 30.69
C ALA A 583 26.40 -39.03 29.96
N THR A 584 26.15 -39.06 28.65
CA THR A 584 25.88 -37.84 27.87
C THR A 584 24.56 -37.23 28.34
N ALA A 585 24.59 -35.95 28.72
CA ALA A 585 23.39 -35.24 29.17
C ALA A 585 22.42 -35.03 27.99
N ALA A 586 21.29 -35.74 28.00
CA ALA A 586 20.22 -35.64 27.02
C ALA A 586 19.56 -34.23 27.01
N PRO A 587 18.87 -33.82 25.93
CA PRO A 587 18.83 -32.42 25.45
C PRO A 587 17.87 -31.46 26.19
N ARG A 588 17.70 -31.59 27.51
CA ARG A 588 16.78 -30.74 28.30
C ARG A 588 17.10 -29.23 28.22
N ASN A 589 18.39 -28.86 28.16
CA ASN A 589 18.80 -27.45 28.12
C ASN A 589 18.58 -26.80 26.74
N THR A 590 18.53 -27.59 25.67
CA THR A 590 18.41 -27.07 24.29
C THR A 590 17.02 -26.52 23.97
N PHE A 591 16.01 -26.89 24.76
CA PHE A 591 14.63 -26.42 24.60
C PHE A 591 14.33 -25.13 25.37
N MET A 592 14.96 -24.90 26.53
CA MET A 592 14.71 -23.71 27.36
C MET A 592 15.19 -22.39 26.73
N ASN A 593 16.10 -22.43 25.76
CA ASN A 593 16.68 -21.25 25.13
C ASN A 593 15.96 -20.83 23.83
N LYS A 594 14.94 -21.56 23.40
CA LYS A 594 14.18 -21.31 22.17
C LYS A 594 12.86 -20.59 22.45
N ARG A 595 12.37 -19.81 21.50
CA ARG A 595 11.03 -19.18 21.57
C ARG A 595 9.98 -20.01 20.86
N LEU A 596 8.70 -19.76 21.13
CA LEU A 596 7.61 -20.29 20.31
C LEU A 596 7.59 -19.56 18.96
N CYS A 597 7.47 -20.30 17.85
CA CYS A 597 7.18 -19.70 16.55
C CYS A 597 5.72 -19.21 16.54
N GLU A 598 5.49 -17.95 16.20
CA GLU A 598 4.14 -17.40 16.06
C GLU A 598 3.42 -18.02 14.86
N ARG A 599 2.14 -18.38 15.04
CA ARG A 599 1.35 -19.07 14.00
C ARG A 599 1.29 -18.31 12.68
N TRP A 600 1.26 -16.98 12.75
CA TRP A 600 1.25 -16.15 11.56
C TRP A 600 2.57 -16.21 10.80
N LEU A 601 3.71 -16.32 11.50
CA LEU A 601 5.02 -16.42 10.88
C LEU A 601 5.24 -17.81 10.27
N ASP A 602 4.79 -18.88 10.93
CA ASP A 602 4.81 -20.24 10.35
C ASP A 602 3.92 -20.35 9.10
N ASN A 603 2.76 -19.68 9.11
CA ASN A 603 1.96 -19.52 7.89
C ASN A 603 2.72 -18.76 6.79
N LEU A 604 3.48 -17.70 7.11
CA LEU A 604 4.34 -17.02 6.13
C LEU A 604 5.49 -17.90 5.62
N PHE A 605 6.02 -18.84 6.42
CA PHE A 605 6.95 -19.87 5.95
C PHE A 605 6.31 -20.80 4.92
N MET A 606 5.05 -21.20 5.12
CA MET A 606 4.31 -22.02 4.15
C MET A 606 3.97 -21.24 2.87
N VAL A 607 3.60 -19.96 2.99
CA VAL A 607 3.41 -19.05 1.84
C VAL A 607 4.70 -18.89 1.03
N LEU A 608 5.85 -18.73 1.72
CA LEU A 608 7.15 -18.60 1.08
C LEU A 608 7.59 -19.90 0.38
N TYR A 609 7.38 -21.04 1.03
CA TYR A 609 7.64 -22.35 0.43
C TYR A 609 6.86 -22.53 -0.88
N GLU A 610 5.60 -22.11 -0.93
CA GLU A 610 4.77 -22.23 -2.13
C GLU A 610 5.26 -21.31 -3.28
N ASP A 611 5.57 -20.04 -2.98
CA ASP A 611 6.18 -19.12 -3.96
C ASP A 611 7.52 -19.71 -4.50
N LEU A 612 8.41 -20.18 -3.62
CA LEU A 612 9.68 -20.80 -4.00
C LEU A 612 9.50 -22.09 -4.82
N ARG A 613 8.53 -22.93 -4.46
CA ARG A 613 8.21 -24.19 -5.15
C ARG A 613 7.74 -23.92 -6.58
N VAL A 614 6.79 -23.00 -6.75
CA VAL A 614 6.25 -22.62 -8.07
C VAL A 614 7.34 -21.94 -8.92
N TYR A 615 8.15 -21.07 -8.34
CA TYR A 615 9.29 -20.46 -9.03
C TYR A 615 10.29 -21.53 -9.51
N THR A 616 10.67 -22.46 -8.64
CA THR A 616 11.63 -23.54 -8.98
C THR A 616 11.09 -24.44 -10.11
N ILE A 617 9.80 -24.79 -10.08
CA ILE A 617 9.15 -25.56 -11.15
C ILE A 617 9.20 -24.79 -12.48
N TRP A 618 8.84 -23.50 -12.49
CA TRP A 618 8.90 -22.67 -13.68
C TRP A 618 10.32 -22.55 -14.26
N ARG A 619 11.34 -22.32 -13.42
CA ARG A 619 12.75 -22.27 -13.90
C ARG A 619 13.21 -23.62 -14.46
N ALA A 620 12.79 -24.74 -13.87
CA ALA A 620 13.08 -26.08 -14.38
C ALA A 620 12.38 -26.37 -15.71
N GLU A 621 11.10 -25.97 -15.87
CA GLU A 621 10.39 -26.07 -17.15
C GLU A 621 11.09 -25.26 -18.26
N VAL A 622 11.42 -23.99 -18.00
CA VAL A 622 12.13 -23.13 -18.95
C VAL A 622 13.48 -23.74 -19.38
N ALA A 623 14.23 -24.31 -18.44
CA ALA A 623 15.49 -25.00 -18.74
C ALA A 623 15.29 -26.26 -19.59
N HIS A 624 14.28 -27.08 -19.27
CA HIS A 624 13.94 -28.31 -19.99
C HIS A 624 13.52 -28.03 -21.45
N PHE A 625 12.61 -27.07 -21.66
CA PHE A 625 12.16 -26.67 -23.00
C PHE A 625 13.32 -26.06 -23.82
N LYS A 626 14.17 -25.24 -23.19
CA LYS A 626 15.37 -24.67 -23.84
C LYS A 626 16.36 -25.76 -24.28
N ALA A 627 16.61 -26.77 -23.45
CA ALA A 627 17.46 -27.90 -23.81
C ALA A 627 16.89 -28.71 -25.00
N GLN A 628 15.56 -28.91 -25.02
CA GLN A 628 14.86 -29.59 -26.11
C GLN A 628 14.60 -28.71 -27.34
N HIS A 629 15.08 -27.46 -27.36
CA HIS A 629 14.90 -26.49 -28.43
C HIS A 629 13.42 -26.23 -28.79
N MET A 630 12.50 -26.46 -27.83
CA MET A 630 11.06 -26.24 -28.00
C MET A 630 10.62 -24.89 -27.44
N PRO A 631 9.67 -24.19 -28.10
CA PRO A 631 9.19 -22.90 -27.63
C PRO A 631 8.35 -23.06 -26.36
N TYR A 632 8.87 -22.59 -25.22
CA TYR A 632 8.12 -22.53 -23.97
C TYR A 632 7.03 -21.44 -24.06
N ARG A 633 5.76 -21.85 -23.99
CA ARG A 633 4.59 -20.97 -24.14
C ARG A 633 3.72 -21.04 -22.88
N LYS A 634 3.25 -19.86 -22.47
CA LYS A 634 2.36 -19.55 -21.35
C LYS A 634 1.46 -18.39 -21.78
N THR A 635 0.30 -18.20 -21.16
CA THR A 635 -0.59 -17.06 -21.47
C THR A 635 -0.02 -15.73 -20.98
N GLY A 636 -0.61 -14.61 -21.40
CA GLY A 636 -0.26 -13.30 -20.89
C GLY A 636 -0.45 -13.18 -19.37
N THR A 637 -1.56 -13.70 -18.82
CA THR A 637 -1.81 -13.71 -17.36
C THR A 637 -0.86 -14.65 -16.60
N GLU A 638 -0.50 -15.81 -17.16
CA GLU A 638 0.51 -16.67 -16.54
C GLU A 638 1.87 -15.95 -16.44
N TRP A 639 2.32 -15.30 -17.51
CA TRP A 639 3.55 -14.50 -17.52
C TRP A 639 3.50 -13.33 -16.52
N GLU A 640 2.36 -12.66 -16.38
CA GLU A 640 2.15 -11.60 -15.39
C GLU A 640 2.34 -12.11 -13.95
N ILE A 641 1.72 -13.24 -13.60
CA ILE A 641 1.83 -13.86 -12.27
C ILE A 641 3.25 -14.38 -12.01
N LEU A 642 3.92 -14.93 -13.01
CA LEU A 642 5.31 -15.39 -12.90
C LEU A 642 6.29 -14.21 -12.75
N GLY A 643 6.03 -13.08 -13.40
CA GLY A 643 6.78 -11.83 -13.22
C GLY A 643 6.61 -11.26 -11.80
N ASP A 644 5.37 -11.23 -11.30
CA ASP A 644 5.09 -10.87 -9.90
C ASP A 644 5.81 -11.79 -8.90
N LEU A 645 5.83 -13.10 -9.18
CA LEU A 645 6.47 -14.10 -8.33
C LEU A 645 7.99 -13.91 -8.27
N ALA A 646 8.63 -13.78 -9.44
CA ALA A 646 10.05 -13.46 -9.53
C ALA A 646 10.39 -12.15 -8.80
N PHE A 647 9.54 -11.12 -8.95
CA PHE A 647 9.72 -9.83 -8.27
C PHE A 647 9.61 -9.94 -6.74
N ARG A 648 8.63 -10.69 -6.21
CA ARG A 648 8.50 -10.94 -4.74
C ARG A 648 9.71 -11.67 -4.15
N LEU A 649 10.34 -12.54 -4.95
CA LEU A 649 11.53 -13.31 -4.62
C LEU A 649 12.85 -12.59 -4.98
N HIS A 650 12.78 -11.30 -5.35
CA HIS A 650 13.93 -10.44 -5.71
C HIS A 650 14.72 -10.84 -6.97
N HIS A 651 14.20 -11.75 -7.79
CA HIS A 651 14.78 -12.15 -9.08
C HIS A 651 14.41 -11.14 -10.19
N LYS A 652 15.12 -10.00 -10.23
CA LYS A 652 14.82 -8.87 -11.13
C LYS A 652 14.84 -9.24 -12.62
N GLU A 653 15.88 -9.92 -13.11
CA GLU A 653 16.01 -10.26 -14.53
C GLU A 653 14.93 -11.25 -14.99
N GLU A 654 14.64 -12.26 -14.18
CA GLU A 654 13.51 -13.17 -14.38
C GLU A 654 12.15 -12.45 -14.41
N ALA A 655 11.94 -11.48 -13.52
CA ALA A 655 10.71 -10.68 -13.51
C ALA A 655 10.59 -9.85 -14.80
N LYS A 656 11.69 -9.25 -15.25
CA LYS A 656 11.75 -8.43 -16.47
C LYS A 656 11.48 -9.26 -17.74
N ASP A 657 12.10 -10.44 -17.88
CA ASP A 657 11.83 -11.40 -18.97
C ASP A 657 10.37 -11.86 -18.97
N ALA A 658 9.80 -12.19 -17.81
CA ALA A 658 8.39 -12.57 -17.69
C ALA A 658 7.44 -11.41 -18.03
N PHE A 659 7.69 -10.19 -17.55
CA PHE A 659 6.87 -9.02 -17.88
C PHE A 659 6.99 -8.62 -19.37
N GLN A 660 8.15 -8.81 -20.01
CA GLN A 660 8.28 -8.62 -21.46
C GLN A 660 7.40 -9.62 -22.23
N ARG A 661 7.45 -10.91 -21.88
CA ARG A 661 6.61 -11.96 -22.52
C ARG A 661 5.12 -11.82 -22.23
N CYS A 662 4.74 -11.29 -21.06
CA CYS A 662 3.36 -10.88 -20.79
C CYS A 662 2.88 -9.90 -21.86
N LEU A 663 3.72 -8.93 -22.24
CA LEU A 663 3.38 -7.85 -23.16
C LEU A 663 3.51 -8.22 -24.64
N GLU A 664 4.22 -9.31 -24.95
CA GLU A 664 4.14 -9.98 -26.26
C GLU A 664 2.81 -10.72 -26.47
N ALA A 665 2.08 -11.04 -25.39
CA ALA A 665 0.85 -11.84 -25.42
C ALA A 665 -0.44 -11.03 -25.12
N LYS A 666 -0.40 -10.04 -24.24
CA LYS A 666 -1.54 -9.16 -23.91
C LYS A 666 -1.08 -7.78 -23.44
N PHE A 667 -1.95 -6.78 -23.54
CA PHE A 667 -1.71 -5.53 -22.82
C PHE A 667 -1.84 -5.76 -21.30
N SER A 668 -0.83 -5.36 -20.52
CA SER A 668 -0.97 -5.21 -19.06
C SER A 668 -0.37 -3.88 -18.60
N ALA A 669 -1.20 -3.03 -18.01
CA ALA A 669 -0.75 -1.82 -17.32
C ALA A 669 0.16 -2.12 -16.11
N LYS A 670 0.07 -3.32 -15.52
CA LYS A 670 0.92 -3.72 -14.40
C LYS A 670 2.32 -4.11 -14.86
N ALA A 671 2.42 -4.95 -15.89
CA ALA A 671 3.68 -5.31 -16.53
C ALA A 671 4.37 -4.06 -17.12
N TRP A 672 3.63 -3.21 -17.84
CA TRP A 672 4.17 -1.94 -18.34
C TRP A 672 4.71 -1.03 -17.24
N MET A 673 4.00 -0.89 -16.11
CA MET A 673 4.46 -0.06 -14.98
C MET A 673 5.74 -0.62 -14.34
N LYS A 674 5.86 -1.94 -14.21
CA LYS A 674 7.09 -2.58 -13.69
C LYS A 674 8.26 -2.52 -14.67
N LEU A 675 8.00 -2.61 -15.98
CA LEU A 675 9.04 -2.37 -16.97
C LEU A 675 9.47 -0.90 -17.03
N LEU A 676 8.56 0.07 -16.84
CA LEU A 676 8.92 1.49 -16.74
C LEU A 676 9.85 1.76 -15.53
N GLU A 677 9.59 1.11 -14.40
CA GLU A 677 10.47 1.15 -13.21
C GLU A 677 11.88 0.61 -13.53
N PHE A 678 11.99 -0.55 -14.18
CA PHE A 678 13.29 -1.11 -14.59
C PHE A 678 14.01 -0.25 -15.66
N TYR A 679 13.32 0.19 -16.71
CA TYR A 679 13.96 0.97 -17.79
C TYR A 679 14.43 2.36 -17.31
N THR A 680 13.80 2.95 -16.28
CA THR A 680 14.25 4.21 -15.66
C THR A 680 15.32 4.02 -14.58
N ASP A 681 15.39 2.85 -13.93
CA ASP A 681 16.59 2.43 -13.18
C ASP A 681 17.80 2.27 -14.12
N GLU A 682 17.58 1.80 -15.35
CA GLU A 682 18.62 1.52 -16.37
C GLU A 682 19.02 2.73 -17.25
N GLY A 683 18.29 3.84 -17.18
CA GLY A 683 18.50 5.00 -18.06
C GLY A 683 18.09 4.78 -19.53
N ASP A 684 17.32 3.73 -19.83
CA ASP A 684 16.84 3.45 -21.19
C ASP A 684 15.69 4.40 -21.54
N VAL A 685 16.04 5.61 -21.99
CA VAL A 685 15.09 6.66 -22.40
C VAL A 685 14.08 6.16 -23.43
N GLN A 686 14.49 5.32 -24.39
CA GLN A 686 13.64 4.89 -25.49
C GLN A 686 12.57 3.90 -25.03
N ARG A 687 12.94 2.88 -24.24
CA ARG A 687 11.97 1.92 -23.70
C ARG A 687 11.13 2.54 -22.58
N SER A 688 11.71 3.40 -21.74
CA SER A 688 10.98 4.16 -20.71
C SER A 688 9.88 5.02 -21.33
N LEU A 689 10.20 5.80 -22.37
CA LEU A 689 9.19 6.58 -23.08
C LEU A 689 8.12 5.69 -23.70
N ASN A 690 8.46 4.57 -24.35
CA ASN A 690 7.47 3.67 -24.95
C ASN A 690 6.47 3.13 -23.91
N ALA A 691 6.97 2.70 -22.75
CA ALA A 691 6.14 2.26 -21.63
C ALA A 691 5.25 3.40 -21.11
N ALA A 692 5.82 4.60 -20.90
CA ALA A 692 5.06 5.76 -20.43
C ALA A 692 3.97 6.21 -21.41
N ILE A 693 4.21 6.15 -22.73
CA ILE A 693 3.21 6.46 -23.77
C ILE A 693 2.04 5.47 -23.70
N ARG A 694 2.33 4.16 -23.64
CA ARG A 694 1.31 3.11 -23.55
C ARG A 694 0.51 3.20 -22.25
N LEU A 695 1.18 3.42 -21.12
CA LEU A 695 0.54 3.62 -19.81
C LEU A 695 -0.36 4.87 -19.79
N SER A 696 0.12 6.01 -20.29
CA SER A 696 -0.65 7.26 -20.31
C SER A 696 -1.84 7.17 -21.26
N THR A 697 -1.69 6.48 -22.39
CA THR A 697 -2.81 6.21 -23.30
C THR A 697 -3.86 5.31 -22.65
N TYR A 698 -3.43 4.30 -21.87
CA TYR A 698 -4.33 3.45 -21.06
C TYR A 698 -5.01 4.23 -19.92
N GLN A 699 -4.30 5.12 -19.23
CA GLN A 699 -4.86 6.00 -18.20
C GLN A 699 -5.94 6.92 -18.79
N HIS A 700 -5.67 7.57 -19.92
CA HIS A 700 -6.65 8.42 -20.61
C HIS A 700 -7.84 7.63 -21.19
N ARG A 701 -7.64 6.35 -21.58
CA ARG A 701 -8.71 5.40 -21.95
C ARG A 701 -9.63 5.07 -20.78
N TRP A 702 -9.14 5.14 -19.55
CA TRP A 702 -9.89 4.90 -18.31
C TRP A 702 -10.09 6.17 -17.49
N TYR A 703 -10.19 7.32 -18.16
CA TYR A 703 -10.59 8.63 -17.60
C TYR A 703 -9.66 9.21 -16.52
N MET A 704 -8.46 8.66 -16.38
CA MET A 704 -7.36 9.24 -15.63
C MET A 704 -6.65 10.24 -16.56
N GLU A 705 -7.10 11.50 -16.48
CA GLU A 705 -6.66 12.66 -17.26
C GLU A 705 -5.61 13.50 -16.50
N MET A 706 -5.37 13.18 -15.23
CA MET A 706 -4.35 13.80 -14.38
C MET A 706 -2.93 13.48 -14.84
N SER A 707 -2.09 14.51 -14.91
CA SER A 707 -0.65 14.43 -15.13
C SER A 707 0.12 14.11 -13.83
N PHE A 708 -0.38 14.51 -12.65
CA PHE A 708 0.33 14.35 -11.37
C PHE A 708 -0.61 14.26 -10.16
N PRO A 709 -0.30 13.49 -9.09
CA PRO A 709 0.87 12.64 -8.86
C PRO A 709 0.66 11.17 -9.24
N THR A 710 0.82 10.85 -10.53
CA THR A 710 0.74 9.47 -11.02
C THR A 710 2.10 8.75 -10.93
N ALA A 711 2.10 7.42 -10.84
CA ALA A 711 3.32 6.63 -10.84
C ALA A 711 4.11 6.76 -12.15
N VAL A 712 3.42 7.03 -13.28
CA VAL A 712 4.06 7.33 -14.58
C VAL A 712 4.81 8.66 -14.52
N ALA A 713 4.20 9.68 -13.91
CA ALA A 713 4.83 10.99 -13.73
C ALA A 713 6.11 10.90 -12.89
N HIS A 714 6.08 10.17 -11.78
CA HIS A 714 7.26 9.95 -10.93
C HIS A 714 8.45 9.39 -11.73
N GLN A 715 8.23 8.32 -12.51
CA GLN A 715 9.29 7.70 -13.30
C GLN A 715 9.74 8.59 -14.49
N LEU A 716 8.83 9.35 -15.10
CA LEU A 716 9.20 10.37 -16.10
C LEU A 716 10.05 11.49 -15.50
N TYR A 717 9.73 11.98 -14.29
CA TYR A 717 10.48 13.05 -13.63
C TYR A 717 11.83 12.56 -13.09
N LYS A 718 11.91 11.31 -12.64
CA LYS A 718 13.18 10.61 -12.34
C LYS A 718 14.08 10.58 -13.57
N LEU A 719 13.54 10.19 -14.73
CA LEU A 719 14.26 10.19 -16.00
C LEU A 719 14.68 11.62 -16.41
N MET A 720 13.81 12.63 -16.25
CA MET A 720 14.15 14.04 -16.52
C MET A 720 15.31 14.56 -15.66
N ARG A 721 15.39 14.14 -14.39
CA ARG A 721 16.52 14.47 -13.50
C ARG A 721 17.83 13.79 -13.89
N GLN A 722 17.77 12.60 -14.48
CA GLN A 722 18.94 11.85 -14.95
C GLN A 722 19.44 12.33 -16.32
N GLU A 723 18.53 12.63 -17.24
CA GLU A 723 18.80 12.72 -18.69
C GLU A 723 18.43 14.07 -19.34
N GLY A 724 17.75 14.95 -18.60
CA GLY A 724 17.32 16.27 -19.05
C GLY A 724 16.06 16.26 -19.93
N VAL A 725 15.16 17.23 -19.70
CA VAL A 725 13.91 17.38 -20.48
C VAL A 725 14.16 17.49 -21.99
N ALA A 726 15.23 18.18 -22.41
CA ALA A 726 15.55 18.35 -23.84
C ALA A 726 15.78 17.00 -24.55
N LYS A 727 16.61 16.10 -23.99
CA LYS A 727 16.89 14.78 -24.57
C LYS A 727 15.61 13.95 -24.69
N ILE A 728 14.81 13.92 -23.62
CA ILE A 728 13.55 13.16 -23.55
C ILE A 728 12.52 13.72 -24.53
N SER A 729 12.44 15.05 -24.69
CA SER A 729 11.57 15.71 -25.66
C SER A 729 11.95 15.36 -27.10
N TYR A 730 13.23 15.45 -27.47
CA TYR A 730 13.70 15.05 -28.79
C TYR A 730 13.49 13.54 -29.07
N SER A 731 13.72 12.69 -28.06
CA SER A 731 13.38 11.26 -28.17
C SER A 731 11.89 11.04 -28.40
N LEU A 732 10.99 11.72 -27.67
CA LEU A 732 9.54 11.61 -27.86
C LEU A 732 9.10 12.06 -29.25
N VAL A 733 9.66 13.17 -29.77
CA VAL A 733 9.39 13.64 -31.14
C VAL A 733 9.85 12.60 -32.18
N SER A 734 11.02 11.97 -31.97
CA SER A 734 11.55 10.97 -32.91
C SER A 734 10.71 9.68 -33.03
N MET A 735 9.78 9.44 -32.09
CA MET A 735 8.87 8.27 -32.13
C MET A 735 7.71 8.40 -33.12
N ASN A 736 7.54 9.55 -33.80
CA ASN A 736 6.53 9.77 -34.84
C ASN A 736 5.08 9.43 -34.42
N LEU A 737 4.74 9.66 -33.14
CA LEU A 737 3.41 9.39 -32.58
C LEU A 737 2.31 10.26 -33.20
N PRO A 738 1.04 9.82 -33.19
CA PRO A 738 -0.10 10.66 -33.52
C PRO A 738 -0.13 11.92 -32.65
N GLN A 739 -0.25 13.10 -33.28
CA GLN A 739 -0.25 14.40 -32.59
C GLN A 739 -1.29 14.51 -31.44
N PRO A 740 -2.51 13.93 -31.52
CA PRO A 740 -3.42 13.90 -30.39
C PRO A 740 -2.88 13.17 -29.15
N ILE A 741 -2.10 12.09 -29.33
CA ILE A 741 -1.50 11.33 -28.23
C ILE A 741 -0.39 12.16 -27.57
N VAL A 742 0.49 12.79 -28.37
CA VAL A 742 1.54 13.67 -27.85
C VAL A 742 0.93 14.81 -27.05
N LYS A 743 -0.03 15.53 -27.64
CA LYS A 743 -0.67 16.71 -27.03
C LYS A 743 -1.52 16.37 -25.80
N THR A 744 -2.24 15.25 -25.82
CA THR A 744 -3.24 14.96 -24.78
C THR A 744 -2.69 14.05 -23.68
N CYS A 745 -1.91 13.02 -24.02
CA CYS A 745 -1.45 12.00 -23.07
C CYS A 745 -0.02 12.24 -22.56
N MET A 746 0.83 12.96 -23.30
CA MET A 746 2.23 13.17 -22.92
C MET A 746 2.55 14.60 -22.49
N GLN A 747 2.02 15.62 -23.19
CA GLN A 747 2.41 17.01 -22.96
C GLN A 747 2.06 17.52 -21.55
N GLY A 748 1.06 16.94 -20.87
CA GLY A 748 0.70 17.26 -19.49
C GLY A 748 1.89 17.14 -18.52
N TYR A 749 2.65 16.05 -18.59
CA TYR A 749 3.83 15.83 -17.75
C TYR A 749 4.93 16.88 -17.98
N PHE A 750 5.23 17.22 -19.24
CA PHE A 750 6.25 18.23 -19.57
C PHE A 750 5.79 19.64 -19.15
N ASN A 751 4.53 19.98 -19.38
CA ASN A 751 3.94 21.25 -18.94
C ASN A 751 4.02 21.37 -17.41
N TYR A 752 3.65 20.31 -16.67
CA TYR A 752 3.74 20.30 -15.20
C TYR A 752 5.20 20.44 -14.73
N ALA A 753 6.13 19.68 -15.30
CA ALA A 753 7.55 19.76 -14.97
C ALA A 753 8.10 21.19 -15.14
N GLN A 754 7.76 21.85 -16.25
CA GLN A 754 8.17 23.24 -16.54
C GLN A 754 7.49 24.27 -15.62
N VAL A 755 6.17 24.17 -15.42
CA VAL A 755 5.38 25.12 -14.60
C VAL A 755 5.83 25.09 -13.13
N PHE A 756 6.10 23.89 -12.60
CA PHE A 756 6.52 23.70 -11.21
C PHE A 756 8.05 23.64 -11.01
N ARG A 757 8.83 23.78 -12.09
CA ARG A 757 10.30 23.76 -12.09
C ARG A 757 10.89 22.55 -11.38
N ILE A 758 10.58 21.37 -11.91
CA ILE A 758 11.23 20.11 -11.47
C ILE A 758 12.70 20.16 -11.90
N GLU A 759 13.60 19.60 -11.08
CA GLU A 759 15.03 19.51 -11.41
C GLU A 759 15.23 18.80 -12.77
N GLY A 760 16.09 19.35 -13.63
CA GLY A 760 16.27 18.87 -15.02
C GLY A 760 15.20 19.30 -16.03
N SER A 761 14.27 20.20 -15.65
CA SER A 761 13.27 20.79 -16.55
C SER A 761 13.67 22.11 -17.22
N ASP A 762 14.84 22.66 -16.88
CA ASP A 762 15.47 23.75 -17.62
C ASP A 762 15.85 23.29 -19.06
N ILE A 763 15.81 24.22 -20.01
CA ILE A 763 15.95 23.99 -21.47
C ILE A 763 17.12 24.79 -22.03
#